data_AF-A0A3D8SDS6-F1
#
_entry.id   AF-A0A3D8SDS6-F1
#
_cell.length_a   1.000
_cell.length_b   1.000
_cell.length_c   1.000
_cell.angle_alpha   90.00
_cell.angle_beta   90.00
_cell.angle_gamma   90.00
#
_symmetry.space_group_name_H-M   'P 1'
#
loop_
_entity.id
_entity.type
_entity.pdbx_description
1 polymer ?
#
loop_
_entity_poly.entity_id
_entity_poly.type
_entity_poly.pdbx_seq_one_letter_code
_entity_poly.pdbx_strand_id
1 'polypeptide(L)'
;MAPSALDSEAIPLAPSKTPFYKPIKSTGSLDTFTTVELTPVIGTEFPKDSCNIVDDILNGPDADQRIRDLAVMVAERGVVFFRAQDNLSNDLQKKLILRMGELTHRPSTNSLHIHPVTNDSREFGDKDAQISTISSEGRKKLYKDSDYARHAAVWHSDIAFEVHPADFSSLRLTLLPKTGGDTLWASGYEMYDRISPPYQKFLETLDAYHCGTTFQQMAATGNFELYTKERGSPENVGAALAANHPVVRTNPITGWKSIFPLGSFAEHINGLTRKESQRMLTWFHDLITQGHDLQVRFKWYQPNDIAIWDNRSVFHTATGDFEGYGSRSGNRAVGVGERPYFDPASKACTFNHKPPARRRREATGLTPPHEITLPGLAPNHDEIALSRDDINSFHGFGTFSPTEYNESESANGSALALDFGWDIFQFQSLSNIHETPLRSAESLLVSKEVSFNASEIPGAASSVVSPAQSFSNHSIPPGPSSLADVNLFDEQPQYSISYLGPSSDMDPFLRQFYVYNESRCFRSSLRSIHELGVTSQSGTPPSIFVEMPRHVTNNMADLLIPKPNDSLLEEFEPYCNKMLSLFQKFICPYYPVYSALDATSSPSFLKASIYGLALPWRSNDPTLPWAQFETISVTRLDAPSLSHLWKYIWQCLTRDLHAPSLATLQTCLMLMEREKSKTFITDSHFDWNLVTTAVSLAYTLGLHINASSLKLSRQERSQRYMLWWLVFIQEKWTIATKGRPSIIKDDDFSVPRPSSEKMDDGELMTPFCSKLLGLTFILDEILQSFMTVKKAALISINRSNTIARAASLTEKLQSFHDQLQQSSENIEIGIHEALPSTESIGVLRVSWIFCHILVHRTLIQATLHTPDFHQTFNSAVEYISVIEKELQQLNILDMESFWFSWSQAQFNAISEFLVLLCVVAPSESQMQFARAAASIHRHWLWVRSKSFGVSRMSMVRLDSLLAAIDDGKMETVLTRGI
;
A
#
# COMPACT_ATOMS: atom_id res chain seq x y z
N MET A 1 29.24 27.41 -14.07
CA MET A 1 27.87 27.87 -13.74
C MET A 1 26.92 26.79 -14.23
N ALA A 2 26.27 26.07 -13.31
CA ALA A 2 25.27 25.06 -13.66
C ALA A 2 23.94 25.77 -14.00
N PRO A 3 23.14 25.26 -14.97
CA PRO A 3 21.83 25.82 -15.25
C PRO A 3 20.91 25.58 -14.03
N SER A 4 20.16 26.61 -13.64
CA SER A 4 19.30 26.57 -12.46
C SER A 4 18.08 25.67 -12.70
N ALA A 5 17.59 25.01 -11.66
CA ALA A 5 16.44 24.11 -11.70
C ALA A 5 15.06 24.81 -11.84
N LEU A 6 15.01 25.99 -12.46
CA LEU A 6 13.82 26.82 -12.63
C LEU A 6 13.70 27.34 -14.08
N ASP A 7 14.02 26.53 -15.08
CA ASP A 7 13.68 26.85 -16.47
C ASP A 7 12.33 26.23 -16.83
N SER A 8 11.26 26.86 -16.35
CA SER A 8 10.00 26.93 -17.07
C SER A 8 9.73 28.41 -17.30
N GLU A 9 9.75 28.87 -18.54
CA GLU A 9 9.23 30.20 -18.87
C GLU A 9 7.80 30.28 -18.37
N ALA A 10 7.60 30.92 -17.21
CA ALA A 10 6.29 31.34 -16.78
C ALA A 10 5.82 32.33 -17.83
N ILE A 11 4.93 31.91 -18.74
CA ILE A 11 4.17 32.83 -19.57
C ILE A 11 3.42 33.73 -18.57
N PRO A 12 3.77 35.02 -18.43
CA PRO A 12 3.07 35.88 -17.51
C PRO A 12 1.67 36.02 -18.06
N LEU A 13 0.67 35.49 -17.35
CA LEU A 13 -0.70 35.93 -17.57
C LEU A 13 -0.71 37.42 -17.26
N ALA A 14 -0.78 38.25 -18.30
CA ALA A 14 -1.08 39.66 -18.15
C ALA A 14 -2.29 39.76 -17.21
N PRO A 15 -2.29 40.65 -16.21
CA PRO A 15 -3.41 40.80 -15.30
C PRO A 15 -4.64 41.22 -16.11
N SER A 16 -5.41 40.23 -16.52
CA SER A 16 -6.74 40.42 -17.04
C SER A 16 -7.51 41.09 -15.92
N LYS A 17 -8.06 42.27 -16.20
CA LYS A 17 -9.09 42.91 -15.39
C LYS A 17 -10.34 42.03 -15.46
N THR A 18 -10.30 40.82 -14.91
CA THR A 18 -11.43 39.91 -14.90
C THR A 18 -12.44 40.51 -13.92
N PRO A 19 -13.65 40.88 -14.39
CA PRO A 19 -14.62 41.52 -13.52
C PRO A 19 -15.03 40.55 -12.40
N PHE A 20 -15.02 41.02 -11.15
CA PHE A 20 -15.61 40.26 -10.05
C PHE A 20 -17.13 40.26 -10.22
N TYR A 21 -17.74 39.08 -10.21
CA TYR A 21 -19.17 38.91 -10.44
C TYR A 21 -19.96 38.96 -9.14
N LYS A 22 -21.13 39.60 -9.19
CA LYS A 22 -22.07 39.57 -8.06
C LYS A 22 -22.78 38.20 -8.03
N PRO A 23 -22.84 37.51 -6.87
CA PRO A 23 -23.57 36.26 -6.76
C PRO A 23 -25.04 36.40 -7.14
N ILE A 24 -25.57 35.40 -7.83
CA ILE A 24 -26.96 35.32 -8.25
C ILE A 24 -27.74 34.54 -7.21
N LYS A 25 -28.92 35.04 -6.84
CA LYS A 25 -29.84 34.34 -5.94
C LYS A 25 -31.00 33.74 -6.73
N SER A 26 -31.46 32.57 -6.27
CA SER A 26 -32.69 31.96 -6.75
C SER A 26 -33.89 32.85 -6.43
N THR A 27 -34.88 32.87 -7.31
CA THR A 27 -36.17 33.53 -7.06
C THR A 27 -37.21 32.59 -6.45
N GLY A 28 -36.88 31.30 -6.31
CA GLY A 28 -37.79 30.27 -5.80
C GLY A 28 -38.78 29.73 -6.85
N SER A 29 -38.54 29.99 -8.14
CA SER A 29 -39.45 29.57 -9.21
C SER A 29 -39.55 28.04 -9.39
N LEU A 30 -38.62 27.29 -8.78
CA LEU A 30 -38.59 25.84 -8.78
C LEU A 30 -39.12 25.21 -7.48
N ASP A 31 -39.44 26.02 -6.45
CA ASP A 31 -39.81 25.53 -5.11
C ASP A 31 -41.15 24.80 -5.09
N THR A 32 -41.96 24.98 -6.14
CA THR A 32 -43.26 24.28 -6.32
C THR A 32 -43.09 22.81 -6.72
N PHE A 33 -41.92 22.42 -7.21
CA PHE A 33 -41.64 21.06 -7.63
C PHE A 33 -41.03 20.25 -6.48
N THR A 34 -41.32 18.95 -6.46
CA THR A 34 -40.78 18.05 -5.43
C THR A 34 -39.34 17.66 -5.76
N THR A 35 -38.44 17.81 -4.79
CA THR A 35 -37.04 17.42 -4.93
C THR A 35 -36.61 16.46 -3.83
N VAL A 36 -35.55 15.72 -4.08
CA VAL A 36 -34.88 14.85 -3.11
C VAL A 36 -33.41 15.23 -3.05
N GLU A 37 -32.92 15.60 -1.87
CA GLU A 37 -31.48 15.75 -1.65
C GLU A 37 -30.83 14.38 -1.53
N LEU A 38 -29.92 14.04 -2.45
CA LEU A 38 -29.30 12.72 -2.47
C LEU A 38 -28.18 12.59 -1.43
N THR A 39 -27.47 13.70 -1.17
CA THR A 39 -26.47 13.79 -0.09
C THR A 39 -26.52 15.18 0.54
N PRO A 40 -25.96 15.37 1.76
CA PRO A 40 -25.96 16.67 2.40
C PRO A 40 -25.25 17.75 1.57
N VAL A 41 -24.09 17.45 0.99
CA VAL A 41 -23.22 18.48 0.39
C VAL A 41 -23.32 18.62 -1.13
N ILE A 42 -23.84 17.61 -1.82
CA ILE A 42 -23.90 17.58 -3.29
C ILE A 42 -25.07 16.72 -3.79
N GLY A 43 -25.70 17.13 -4.88
CA GLY A 43 -26.71 16.33 -5.57
C GLY A 43 -28.14 16.62 -5.10
N THR A 44 -29.00 16.92 -6.07
CA THR A 44 -30.46 17.02 -5.89
C THR A 44 -31.15 16.32 -7.06
N GLU A 45 -32.15 15.50 -6.80
CA GLU A 45 -32.93 14.79 -7.82
C GLU A 45 -34.35 15.33 -7.88
N PHE A 46 -34.85 15.56 -9.10
CA PHE A 46 -36.28 15.65 -9.41
C PHE A 46 -36.75 14.23 -9.77
N PRO A 47 -37.56 13.58 -8.90
CA PRO A 47 -38.12 12.29 -9.21
C PRO A 47 -38.98 12.34 -10.47
N LYS A 48 -39.26 11.17 -11.03
CA LYS A 48 -40.16 11.05 -12.18
C LYS A 48 -41.50 11.74 -11.88
N ASP A 49 -42.04 12.42 -12.89
CA ASP A 49 -43.30 13.18 -12.84
C ASP A 49 -43.29 14.43 -11.93
N SER A 50 -42.16 14.75 -11.28
CA SER A 50 -42.05 15.97 -10.48
C SER A 50 -41.86 17.21 -11.34
N CYS A 51 -40.89 17.18 -12.27
CA CYS A 51 -40.55 18.31 -13.14
C CYS A 51 -40.04 17.80 -14.49
N ASN A 52 -40.63 18.27 -15.58
CA ASN A 52 -40.18 18.01 -16.94
C ASN A 52 -39.44 19.23 -17.50
N ILE A 53 -38.20 19.03 -17.96
CA ILE A 53 -37.34 20.09 -18.47
C ILE A 53 -37.98 20.82 -19.66
N VAL A 54 -38.67 20.11 -20.55
CA VAL A 54 -39.25 20.73 -21.75
C VAL A 54 -40.51 21.49 -21.40
N ASP A 55 -41.45 20.83 -20.74
CA ASP A 55 -42.79 21.39 -20.52
C ASP A 55 -42.81 22.41 -19.39
N ASP A 56 -42.12 22.10 -18.27
CA ASP A 56 -42.14 22.94 -17.09
C ASP A 56 -41.03 24.00 -17.10
N ILE A 57 -39.85 23.70 -17.64
CA ILE A 57 -38.71 24.65 -17.60
C ILE A 57 -38.59 25.45 -18.90
N LEU A 58 -38.47 24.79 -20.06
CA LEU A 58 -38.23 25.48 -21.34
C LEU A 58 -39.48 26.15 -21.91
N ASN A 59 -40.65 25.53 -21.75
CA ASN A 59 -41.94 26.02 -22.25
C ASN A 59 -42.85 26.57 -21.14
N GLY A 60 -42.38 26.59 -19.89
CA GLY A 60 -43.12 27.14 -18.76
C GLY A 60 -43.41 28.64 -18.91
N PRO A 61 -44.43 29.17 -18.22
CA PRO A 61 -44.85 30.58 -18.34
C PRO A 61 -43.75 31.58 -17.96
N ASP A 62 -42.81 31.17 -17.10
CA ASP A 62 -41.65 31.96 -16.65
C ASP A 62 -40.32 31.26 -17.01
N ALA A 63 -40.21 30.74 -18.23
CA ALA A 63 -39.11 29.87 -18.67
C ALA A 63 -37.72 30.42 -18.33
N ASP A 64 -37.41 31.67 -18.66
CA ASP A 64 -36.10 32.27 -18.35
C ASP A 64 -35.82 32.32 -16.84
N GLN A 65 -36.82 32.61 -16.02
CA GLN A 65 -36.65 32.63 -14.57
C GLN A 65 -36.39 31.23 -14.01
N ARG A 66 -37.09 30.22 -14.53
CA ARG A 66 -36.90 28.80 -14.15
C ARG A 66 -35.54 28.28 -14.61
N ILE A 67 -35.09 28.63 -15.80
CA ILE A 67 -33.76 28.26 -16.32
C ILE A 67 -32.66 28.91 -15.47
N ARG A 68 -32.81 30.19 -15.11
CA ARG A 68 -31.85 30.89 -14.24
C ARG A 68 -31.81 30.26 -12.85
N ASP A 69 -32.96 29.99 -12.25
CA ASP A 69 -33.01 29.34 -10.92
C ASP A 69 -32.49 27.91 -10.96
N LEU A 70 -32.68 27.18 -12.07
CA LEU A 70 -32.05 25.88 -12.27
C LEU A 70 -30.52 26.02 -12.32
N ALA A 71 -29.99 27.03 -13.02
CA ALA A 71 -28.56 27.29 -13.06
C ALA A 71 -27.98 27.62 -11.67
N VAL A 72 -28.71 28.41 -10.86
CA VAL A 72 -28.34 28.67 -9.47
C VAL A 72 -28.37 27.39 -8.64
N MET A 73 -29.44 26.59 -8.74
CA MET A 73 -29.56 25.32 -8.01
C MET A 73 -28.43 24.35 -8.39
N VAL A 74 -28.10 24.22 -9.68
CA VAL A 74 -26.97 23.41 -10.15
C VAL A 74 -25.64 23.93 -9.60
N ALA A 75 -25.44 25.25 -9.56
CA ALA A 75 -24.21 25.84 -9.01
C ALA A 75 -24.09 25.69 -7.48
N GLU A 76 -25.21 25.71 -6.74
CA GLU A 76 -25.24 25.54 -5.28
C GLU A 76 -25.14 24.06 -4.87
N ARG A 77 -25.82 23.16 -5.61
CA ARG A 77 -25.88 21.72 -5.31
C ARG A 77 -24.83 20.90 -6.05
N GLY A 78 -24.03 21.53 -6.91
CA GLY A 78 -23.02 20.91 -7.77
C GLY A 78 -23.62 20.14 -8.95
N VAL A 79 -24.61 19.27 -8.72
CA VAL A 79 -25.28 18.48 -9.77
C VAL A 79 -26.77 18.29 -9.45
N VAL A 80 -27.60 18.37 -10.49
CA VAL A 80 -29.05 18.15 -10.44
C VAL A 80 -29.43 17.06 -11.43
N PHE A 81 -30.33 16.16 -11.02
CA PHE A 81 -30.78 15.01 -11.79
C PHE A 81 -32.27 15.09 -12.11
N PHE A 82 -32.66 14.65 -13.30
CA PHE A 82 -34.06 14.50 -13.70
C PHE A 82 -34.27 13.09 -14.26
N ARG A 83 -35.38 12.45 -13.87
CA ARG A 83 -35.74 11.11 -14.35
C ARG A 83 -36.60 11.18 -15.61
N ALA A 84 -36.38 10.26 -16.55
CA ALA A 84 -37.25 9.98 -17.71
C ALA A 84 -37.68 11.22 -18.55
N GLN A 85 -36.72 11.98 -19.06
CA GLN A 85 -36.98 13.20 -19.87
C GLN A 85 -37.18 12.85 -21.36
N ASP A 86 -38.23 12.08 -21.65
CA ASP A 86 -38.44 11.43 -22.97
C ASP A 86 -38.69 12.39 -24.14
N ASN A 87 -39.24 13.58 -23.87
CA ASN A 87 -39.50 14.62 -24.88
C ASN A 87 -38.32 15.60 -25.07
N LEU A 88 -37.25 15.48 -24.29
CA LEU A 88 -36.06 16.31 -24.46
C LEU A 88 -35.32 15.83 -25.73
N SER A 89 -35.07 16.73 -26.68
CA SER A 89 -34.24 16.45 -27.86
C SER A 89 -32.82 16.99 -27.67
N ASN A 90 -31.86 16.61 -28.54
CA ASN A 90 -30.51 17.18 -28.51
C ASN A 90 -30.54 18.71 -28.68
N ASP A 91 -31.40 19.24 -29.56
CA ASP A 91 -31.56 20.69 -29.74
C ASP A 91 -32.12 21.39 -28.52
N LEU A 92 -33.11 20.78 -27.83
CA LEU A 92 -33.66 21.33 -26.60
C LEU A 92 -32.65 21.25 -25.44
N GLN A 93 -31.84 20.19 -25.36
CA GLN A 93 -30.75 20.07 -24.38
C GLN A 93 -29.67 21.13 -24.61
N LYS A 94 -29.26 21.36 -25.87
CA LYS A 94 -28.36 22.47 -26.23
C LYS A 94 -28.95 23.83 -25.87
N LYS A 95 -30.22 24.06 -26.22
CA LYS A 95 -30.94 25.30 -25.91
C LYS A 95 -30.94 25.57 -24.40
N LEU A 96 -31.19 24.55 -23.58
CA LEU A 96 -31.14 24.67 -22.13
C LEU A 96 -29.75 25.12 -21.65
N ILE A 97 -28.68 24.41 -22.02
CA ILE A 97 -27.31 24.71 -21.57
C ILE A 97 -26.81 26.05 -22.11
N LEU A 98 -27.20 26.42 -23.33
CA LEU A 98 -26.91 27.73 -23.89
C LEU A 98 -27.59 28.82 -23.05
N ARG A 99 -28.90 28.68 -22.80
CA ARG A 99 -29.72 29.65 -22.09
C ARG A 99 -29.35 29.78 -20.61
N MET A 100 -28.96 28.69 -19.95
CA MET A 100 -28.43 28.72 -18.57
C MET A 100 -27.18 29.60 -18.47
N GLY A 101 -26.28 29.55 -19.45
CA GLY A 101 -25.11 30.42 -19.49
C GLY A 101 -25.47 31.88 -19.76
N GLU A 102 -26.31 32.14 -20.77
CA GLU A 102 -26.76 33.49 -21.14
C GLU A 102 -27.48 34.23 -20.01
N LEU A 103 -28.25 33.51 -19.21
CA LEU A 103 -28.98 34.05 -18.05
C LEU A 103 -28.14 34.14 -16.78
N THR A 104 -26.87 33.71 -16.86
CA THR A 104 -25.88 33.83 -15.78
C THR A 104 -24.67 34.60 -16.29
N HIS A 105 -23.49 34.38 -15.71
CA HIS A 105 -22.29 35.18 -15.99
C HIS A 105 -21.44 34.66 -17.15
N ARG A 106 -21.98 33.80 -18.04
CA ARG A 106 -21.24 33.35 -19.23
C ARG A 106 -20.96 34.56 -20.14
N PRO A 107 -19.72 34.76 -20.61
CA PRO A 107 -19.43 35.79 -21.61
C PRO A 107 -20.28 35.59 -22.87
N SER A 108 -20.85 36.67 -23.42
CA SER A 108 -21.72 36.59 -24.61
C SER A 108 -21.00 36.11 -25.88
N THR A 109 -19.68 36.15 -25.90
CA THR A 109 -18.83 35.60 -26.96
C THR A 109 -18.67 34.09 -26.88
N ASN A 110 -19.07 33.48 -25.76
CA ASN A 110 -18.89 32.05 -25.52
C ASN A 110 -20.21 31.29 -25.74
N SER A 111 -20.11 30.07 -26.25
CA SER A 111 -21.24 29.23 -26.65
C SER A 111 -21.05 27.78 -26.21
N LEU A 112 -21.52 26.81 -27.00
CA LEU A 112 -21.34 25.38 -26.73
C LEU A 112 -20.00 24.90 -27.27
N HIS A 113 -19.35 24.01 -26.53
CA HIS A 113 -18.05 23.46 -26.86
C HIS A 113 -18.14 22.46 -28.02
N ILE A 114 -17.13 22.47 -28.89
CA ILE A 114 -16.92 21.46 -29.93
C ILE A 114 -15.74 20.59 -29.51
N HIS A 115 -15.95 19.29 -29.34
CA HIS A 115 -14.90 18.41 -28.81
C HIS A 115 -13.72 18.28 -29.78
N PRO A 116 -12.46 18.37 -29.31
CA PRO A 116 -11.28 18.34 -30.20
C PRO A 116 -11.09 17.01 -30.93
N VAL A 117 -11.68 15.92 -30.43
CA VAL A 117 -11.52 14.55 -30.95
C VAL A 117 -12.83 13.89 -31.42
N THR A 118 -13.98 14.23 -30.85
CA THR A 118 -15.25 13.49 -31.04
C THR A 118 -16.33 14.40 -31.62
N ASN A 119 -16.02 15.08 -32.71
CA ASN A 119 -16.93 15.93 -33.47
C ASN A 119 -17.47 15.22 -34.71
N ASP A 120 -18.30 15.94 -35.48
CA ASP A 120 -19.00 15.54 -36.71
C ASP A 120 -18.13 14.97 -37.84
N SER A 121 -16.80 15.08 -37.75
CA SER A 121 -15.86 14.59 -38.76
C SER A 121 -15.53 13.09 -38.70
N ARG A 122 -16.19 12.28 -37.82
CA ARG A 122 -15.84 10.85 -37.61
C ARG A 122 -17.00 9.88 -37.68
N GLU A 123 -16.67 8.62 -37.99
CA GLU A 123 -17.58 7.45 -38.09
C GLU A 123 -18.49 7.24 -36.87
N PHE A 124 -18.13 7.77 -35.68
CA PHE A 124 -18.90 7.69 -34.43
C PHE A 124 -19.23 9.06 -33.79
N GLY A 125 -18.93 10.17 -34.48
CA GLY A 125 -19.33 11.51 -34.05
C GLY A 125 -20.82 11.72 -34.28
N ASP A 126 -21.48 12.54 -33.45
CA ASP A 126 -22.79 13.04 -33.80
C ASP A 126 -22.65 13.98 -35.01
N LYS A 127 -23.66 14.05 -35.88
CA LYS A 127 -23.67 15.02 -36.99
C LYS A 127 -23.62 16.47 -36.47
N ASP A 128 -24.00 16.66 -35.22
CA ASP A 128 -23.91 17.91 -34.52
C ASP A 128 -22.60 18.02 -33.72
N ALA A 129 -21.68 18.88 -34.18
CA ALA A 129 -20.38 19.10 -33.54
C ALA A 129 -20.46 19.61 -32.08
N GLN A 130 -21.61 20.16 -31.66
CA GLN A 130 -21.85 20.65 -30.30
C GLN A 130 -22.39 19.56 -29.35
N ILE A 131 -22.68 18.37 -29.86
CA ILE A 131 -23.08 17.20 -29.07
C ILE A 131 -21.97 16.17 -29.09
N SER A 132 -21.52 15.79 -27.89
CA SER A 132 -20.62 14.65 -27.72
C SER A 132 -21.42 13.38 -27.44
N THR A 133 -21.46 12.45 -28.40
CA THR A 133 -22.11 11.15 -28.21
C THR A 133 -21.19 10.19 -27.44
N ILE A 134 -21.60 9.91 -26.20
CA ILE A 134 -20.88 9.10 -25.22
C ILE A 134 -21.29 7.63 -25.39
N SER A 135 -20.74 6.96 -26.41
CA SER A 135 -21.02 5.54 -26.70
C SER A 135 -19.94 4.61 -26.16
N SER A 136 -20.33 3.54 -25.47
CA SER A 136 -19.41 2.48 -25.02
C SER A 136 -18.72 1.76 -26.18
N GLU A 137 -19.42 1.57 -27.30
CA GLU A 137 -18.86 0.93 -28.50
C GLU A 137 -17.88 1.86 -29.23
N GLY A 138 -18.24 3.14 -29.37
CA GLY A 138 -17.34 4.16 -29.90
C GLY A 138 -16.08 4.31 -29.03
N ARG A 139 -16.24 4.26 -27.69
CA ARG A 139 -15.12 4.30 -26.75
C ARG A 139 -14.20 3.09 -26.86
N LYS A 140 -14.75 1.86 -26.97
CA LYS A 140 -13.93 0.64 -27.17
C LYS A 140 -13.09 0.70 -28.45
N LYS A 141 -13.58 1.35 -29.51
CA LYS A 141 -12.82 1.54 -30.76
C LYS A 141 -11.80 2.67 -30.66
N LEU A 142 -12.17 3.81 -30.08
CA LEU A 142 -11.31 5.01 -30.01
C LEU A 142 -10.15 4.87 -29.01
N TYR A 143 -10.35 4.07 -27.95
CA TYR A 143 -9.39 3.84 -26.87
C TYR A 143 -8.83 2.42 -26.85
N LYS A 144 -8.99 1.68 -27.96
CA LYS A 144 -8.35 0.39 -28.20
C LYS A 144 -6.84 0.62 -28.05
N ASP A 145 -6.23 0.03 -27.03
CA ASP A 145 -4.82 0.17 -26.65
C ASP A 145 -4.42 1.35 -25.74
N SER A 146 -5.38 2.15 -25.23
CA SER A 146 -5.09 3.18 -24.22
C SER A 146 -5.37 2.69 -22.79
N ASP A 147 -4.58 3.16 -21.83
CA ASP A 147 -4.79 2.90 -20.40
C ASP A 147 -6.12 3.48 -19.88
N TYR A 148 -6.76 4.41 -20.61
CA TYR A 148 -8.04 5.01 -20.27
C TYR A 148 -9.18 3.98 -20.17
N ALA A 149 -9.08 2.85 -20.91
CA ALA A 149 -10.05 1.76 -20.83
C ALA A 149 -9.86 0.83 -19.60
N ARG A 150 -8.73 0.94 -18.89
CA ARG A 150 -8.33 0.03 -17.79
C ARG A 150 -8.46 0.66 -16.40
N HIS A 151 -8.68 1.97 -16.30
CA HIS A 151 -8.85 2.65 -15.00
C HIS A 151 -10.33 2.65 -14.58
N ALA A 152 -10.62 2.15 -13.38
CA ALA A 152 -11.99 2.09 -12.84
C ALA A 152 -12.60 3.47 -12.53
N ALA A 153 -11.77 4.50 -12.34
CA ALA A 153 -12.18 5.88 -12.10
C ALA A 153 -11.14 6.88 -12.64
N VAL A 154 -11.57 7.83 -13.48
CA VAL A 154 -10.75 8.97 -13.95
C VAL A 154 -11.50 10.25 -13.59
N TRP A 155 -11.18 10.78 -12.41
CA TRP A 155 -11.78 12.02 -11.91
C TRP A 155 -11.31 13.22 -12.70
N HIS A 156 -12.25 13.98 -13.24
CA HIS A 156 -11.97 15.17 -14.03
C HIS A 156 -13.10 16.19 -13.97
N SER A 157 -12.82 17.36 -14.51
CA SER A 157 -13.78 18.37 -14.89
C SER A 157 -13.67 18.54 -16.40
N ASP A 158 -14.80 18.70 -17.07
CA ASP A 158 -14.83 18.78 -18.53
C ASP A 158 -13.98 19.96 -19.01
N ILE A 159 -13.17 19.70 -20.03
CA ILE A 159 -12.42 20.71 -20.80
C ILE A 159 -11.59 21.69 -19.95
N ALA A 160 -11.10 21.27 -18.78
CA ALA A 160 -10.27 22.09 -17.90
C ALA A 160 -8.91 22.49 -18.51
N PHE A 161 -8.59 21.99 -19.71
CA PHE A 161 -7.40 22.35 -20.49
C PHE A 161 -7.66 23.52 -21.46
N GLU A 162 -8.90 23.99 -21.59
CA GLU A 162 -9.24 25.18 -22.38
C GLU A 162 -9.06 26.45 -21.57
N VAL A 163 -8.66 27.54 -22.24
CA VAL A 163 -8.51 28.85 -21.59
C VAL A 163 -9.82 29.31 -20.96
N HIS A 164 -10.94 29.08 -21.66
CA HIS A 164 -12.29 29.16 -21.13
C HIS A 164 -12.82 27.72 -20.91
N PRO A 165 -12.75 27.17 -19.69
CA PRO A 165 -13.22 25.83 -19.40
C PRO A 165 -14.75 25.79 -19.29
N ALA A 166 -15.32 24.60 -19.09
CA ALA A 166 -16.75 24.42 -19.10
C ALA A 166 -17.43 25.05 -17.89
N ASP A 167 -18.63 25.59 -18.13
CA ASP A 167 -19.54 26.00 -17.07
C ASP A 167 -20.54 24.90 -16.72
N PHE A 168 -21.61 24.75 -17.49
CA PHE A 168 -22.61 23.72 -17.29
C PHE A 168 -22.43 22.61 -18.30
N SER A 169 -22.36 21.39 -17.81
CA SER A 169 -22.41 20.18 -18.62
C SER A 169 -23.70 19.43 -18.34
N SER A 170 -24.25 18.78 -19.37
CA SER A 170 -25.38 17.87 -19.23
C SER A 170 -25.12 16.55 -19.92
N LEU A 171 -25.50 15.45 -19.29
CA LEU A 171 -25.42 14.11 -19.87
C LEU A 171 -26.78 13.42 -19.76
N ARG A 172 -27.38 13.10 -20.91
CA ARG A 172 -28.60 12.29 -21.01
C ARG A 172 -28.28 10.92 -21.57
N LEU A 173 -28.54 9.85 -20.82
CA LEU A 173 -28.34 8.48 -21.30
C LEU A 173 -29.58 7.98 -22.03
N THR A 174 -29.42 7.58 -23.30
CA THR A 174 -30.51 7.03 -24.12
C THR A 174 -30.51 5.50 -24.15
N LEU A 175 -29.35 4.88 -23.87
CA LEU A 175 -29.19 3.44 -23.78
C LEU A 175 -28.43 3.09 -22.50
N LEU A 176 -29.00 2.18 -21.72
CA LEU A 176 -28.47 1.74 -20.43
C LEU A 176 -28.09 0.25 -20.47
N PRO A 177 -26.99 -0.15 -19.82
CA PRO A 177 -26.72 -1.55 -19.57
C PRO A 177 -27.71 -2.11 -18.54
N LYS A 178 -27.82 -3.45 -18.47
CA LYS A 178 -28.66 -4.14 -17.47
C LYS A 178 -28.26 -3.79 -16.02
N THR A 179 -26.98 -3.52 -15.79
CA THR A 179 -26.43 -3.06 -14.51
C THR A 179 -25.08 -2.40 -14.73
N GLY A 180 -24.60 -1.64 -13.73
CA GLY A 180 -23.37 -0.84 -13.83
C GLY A 180 -23.56 0.41 -14.72
N GLY A 181 -22.46 1.12 -14.97
CA GLY A 181 -22.46 2.32 -15.82
C GLY A 181 -22.88 3.60 -15.11
N ASP A 182 -22.83 3.59 -13.78
CA ASP A 182 -23.11 4.71 -12.90
C ASP A 182 -22.12 5.86 -13.16
N THR A 183 -22.42 7.03 -12.60
CA THR A 183 -21.54 8.18 -12.65
C THR A 183 -21.44 8.79 -11.25
N LEU A 184 -20.23 9.19 -10.86
CA LEU A 184 -19.98 9.80 -9.57
C LEU A 184 -19.58 11.27 -9.78
N TRP A 185 -20.00 12.12 -8.85
CA TRP A 185 -19.60 13.53 -8.76
C TRP A 185 -19.02 13.80 -7.37
N ALA A 186 -18.10 14.77 -7.28
CA ALA A 186 -17.45 15.20 -6.06
C ALA A 186 -17.45 16.74 -5.96
N SER A 187 -17.78 17.28 -4.79
CA SER A 187 -17.87 18.73 -4.55
C SER A 187 -16.52 19.35 -4.24
N GLY A 188 -16.05 20.27 -5.09
CA GLY A 188 -14.86 21.08 -4.88
C GLY A 188 -15.02 22.14 -3.78
N TYR A 189 -16.27 22.55 -3.45
CA TYR A 189 -16.56 23.42 -2.32
C TYR A 189 -16.25 22.73 -0.99
N GLU A 190 -16.90 21.59 -0.75
CA GLU A 190 -16.66 20.76 0.44
C GLU A 190 -15.19 20.35 0.57
N MET A 191 -14.49 20.11 -0.54
CA MET A 191 -13.05 19.84 -0.53
C MET A 191 -12.24 21.05 -0.03
N TYR A 192 -12.57 22.27 -0.46
CA TYR A 192 -11.92 23.48 0.05
C TYR A 192 -12.26 23.73 1.53
N ASP A 193 -13.53 23.62 1.91
CA ASP A 193 -14.03 23.95 3.24
C ASP A 193 -13.43 23.04 4.35
N ARG A 194 -13.12 21.78 4.04
CA ARG A 194 -12.48 20.85 4.99
C ARG A 194 -10.97 21.04 5.15
N ILE A 195 -10.31 21.73 4.21
CA ILE A 195 -8.87 22.00 4.28
C ILE A 195 -8.60 23.03 5.37
N SER A 196 -7.53 22.84 6.14
CA SER A 196 -7.19 23.75 7.23
C SER A 196 -6.91 25.18 6.71
N PRO A 197 -7.25 26.24 7.46
CA PRO A 197 -7.06 27.62 7.01
C PRO A 197 -5.64 27.99 6.55
N PRO A 198 -4.54 27.48 7.16
CA PRO A 198 -3.19 27.73 6.64
C PRO A 198 -2.97 27.16 5.24
N TYR A 199 -3.45 25.94 4.99
CA TYR A 199 -3.38 25.33 3.66
C TYR A 199 -4.28 26.05 2.68
N GLN A 200 -5.49 26.47 3.08
CA GLN A 200 -6.36 27.28 2.22
C GLN A 200 -5.62 28.54 1.73
N LYS A 201 -5.03 29.33 2.64
CA LYS A 201 -4.25 30.53 2.27
C LYS A 201 -3.10 30.24 1.34
N PHE A 202 -2.42 29.12 1.53
CA PHE A 202 -1.34 28.71 0.64
C PHE A 202 -1.87 28.34 -0.75
N LEU A 203 -2.91 27.51 -0.83
CA LEU A 203 -3.52 27.10 -2.10
C LEU A 203 -4.14 28.26 -2.88
N GLU A 204 -4.64 29.28 -2.20
CA GLU A 204 -5.14 30.54 -2.79
C GLU A 204 -4.08 31.33 -3.55
N THR A 205 -2.79 31.03 -3.36
CA THR A 205 -1.66 31.66 -4.07
C THR A 205 -1.17 30.88 -5.28
N LEU A 206 -1.71 29.69 -5.54
CA LEU A 206 -1.19 28.76 -6.53
C LEU A 206 -2.08 28.69 -7.76
N ASP A 207 -1.44 28.51 -8.92
CA ASP A 207 -2.07 28.13 -10.17
C ASP A 207 -1.57 26.74 -10.59
N ALA A 208 -2.35 26.02 -11.37
CA ALA A 208 -1.99 24.74 -11.96
C ALA A 208 -2.03 24.80 -13.49
N TYR A 209 -1.10 24.07 -14.10
CA TYR A 209 -1.06 23.87 -15.54
C TYR A 209 -1.91 22.65 -15.91
N HIS A 210 -2.93 22.89 -16.73
CA HIS A 210 -3.82 21.87 -17.26
C HIS A 210 -3.50 21.60 -18.73
N CYS A 211 -3.42 20.34 -19.13
CA CYS A 211 -3.10 19.95 -20.49
C CYS A 211 -3.92 18.73 -20.96
N GLY A 212 -4.38 18.80 -22.21
CA GLY A 212 -5.07 17.74 -22.94
C GLY A 212 -4.12 16.76 -23.62
N THR A 213 -2.94 16.47 -23.04
CA THR A 213 -1.85 15.67 -23.64
C THR A 213 -2.35 14.32 -24.20
N THR A 214 -3.28 13.66 -23.52
CA THR A 214 -3.87 12.40 -24.00
C THR A 214 -4.55 12.55 -25.36
N PHE A 215 -5.23 13.66 -25.63
CA PHE A 215 -5.87 13.90 -26.92
C PHE A 215 -4.86 14.17 -28.03
N GLN A 216 -3.77 14.89 -27.71
CA GLN A 216 -2.66 15.10 -28.64
C GLN A 216 -1.98 13.77 -29.00
N GLN A 217 -1.73 12.92 -28.01
CA GLN A 217 -1.18 11.59 -28.23
C GLN A 217 -2.12 10.72 -29.08
N MET A 218 -3.43 10.72 -28.80
CA MET A 218 -4.41 9.99 -29.59
C MET A 218 -4.48 10.47 -31.04
N ALA A 219 -4.33 11.76 -31.30
CA ALA A 219 -4.26 12.28 -32.67
C ALA A 219 -3.02 11.78 -33.41
N ALA A 220 -1.87 11.80 -32.73
CA ALA A 220 -0.61 11.32 -33.28
C ALA A 220 -0.61 9.81 -33.57
N THR A 221 -1.20 8.99 -32.68
CA THR A 221 -1.23 7.53 -32.83
C THR A 221 -2.41 7.03 -33.68
N GLY A 222 -3.56 7.72 -33.61
CA GLY A 222 -4.80 7.35 -34.28
C GLY A 222 -4.93 7.88 -35.72
N ASN A 223 -3.89 8.53 -36.25
CA ASN A 223 -3.83 9.07 -37.62
C ASN A 223 -5.00 10.00 -37.98
N PHE A 224 -5.34 10.92 -37.08
CA PHE A 224 -6.38 11.92 -37.27
C PHE A 224 -5.91 13.31 -36.81
N GLU A 225 -6.51 14.37 -37.33
CA GLU A 225 -6.22 15.73 -36.89
C GLU A 225 -7.14 16.16 -35.74
N LEU A 226 -6.59 16.97 -34.82
CA LEU A 226 -7.37 17.67 -33.80
C LEU A 226 -8.16 18.80 -34.43
N TYR A 227 -9.34 19.08 -33.89
CA TYR A 227 -10.08 20.27 -34.26
C TYR A 227 -9.42 21.53 -33.68
N THR A 228 -8.82 22.33 -34.54
CA THR A 228 -8.00 23.50 -34.17
C THR A 228 -8.73 24.85 -34.31
N LYS A 229 -9.96 24.86 -34.84
CA LYS A 229 -10.79 26.07 -34.91
C LYS A 229 -11.41 26.41 -33.56
N GLU A 230 -12.20 27.47 -33.50
CA GLU A 230 -12.91 27.91 -32.29
C GLU A 230 -13.78 26.79 -31.71
N ARG A 231 -13.54 26.46 -30.44
CA ARG A 231 -14.29 25.43 -29.68
C ARG A 231 -15.21 26.08 -28.66
N GLY A 232 -16.10 26.94 -29.15
CA GLY A 232 -17.12 27.62 -28.35
C GLY A 232 -16.65 28.93 -27.68
N SER A 233 -15.39 29.33 -27.85
CA SER A 233 -14.89 30.68 -27.52
C SER A 233 -13.84 31.10 -28.56
N PRO A 234 -13.73 32.40 -28.91
CA PRO A 234 -12.67 32.91 -29.80
C PRO A 234 -11.25 32.64 -29.28
N GLU A 235 -11.10 32.43 -27.95
CA GLU A 235 -9.81 32.19 -27.30
C GLU A 235 -9.53 30.69 -27.08
N ASN A 236 -10.51 29.81 -27.32
CA ASN A 236 -10.35 28.35 -27.28
C ASN A 236 -10.05 27.83 -28.70
N VAL A 237 -8.84 28.09 -29.17
CA VAL A 237 -8.37 27.76 -30.54
C VAL A 237 -7.04 27.01 -30.50
N GLY A 238 -6.66 26.40 -31.63
CA GLY A 238 -5.37 25.73 -31.80
C GLY A 238 -5.29 24.32 -31.20
N ALA A 239 -4.11 23.70 -31.32
CA ALA A 239 -3.86 22.31 -30.93
C ALA A 239 -3.16 22.16 -29.56
N ALA A 240 -2.79 23.27 -28.91
CA ALA A 240 -2.04 23.25 -27.66
C ALA A 240 -2.83 22.61 -26.51
N LEU A 241 -4.16 22.79 -26.49
CA LEU A 241 -5.07 22.24 -25.48
C LEU A 241 -4.47 22.34 -24.06
N ALA A 242 -4.03 23.54 -23.70
CA ALA A 242 -3.38 23.78 -22.43
C ALA A 242 -3.69 25.17 -21.87
N ALA A 243 -3.85 25.26 -20.56
CA ALA A 243 -4.17 26.50 -19.86
C ALA A 243 -3.68 26.47 -18.41
N ASN A 244 -3.39 27.65 -17.86
CA ASN A 244 -3.11 27.83 -16.44
C ASN A 244 -4.37 28.35 -15.73
N HIS A 245 -4.71 27.74 -14.60
CA HIS A 245 -5.87 28.10 -13.80
C HIS A 245 -5.54 28.14 -12.31
N PRO A 246 -6.17 29.03 -11.52
CA PRO A 246 -5.99 29.05 -10.08
C PRO A 246 -6.44 27.74 -9.44
N VAL A 247 -5.63 27.24 -8.50
CA VAL A 247 -5.93 26.04 -7.71
C VAL A 247 -7.18 26.26 -6.87
N VAL A 248 -7.36 27.46 -6.32
CA VAL A 248 -8.61 27.88 -5.66
C VAL A 248 -9.28 28.90 -6.55
N ARG A 249 -10.48 28.60 -7.04
CA ARG A 249 -11.27 29.55 -7.83
C ARG A 249 -12.53 30.00 -7.09
N THR A 250 -13.06 31.14 -7.51
CA THR A 250 -14.39 31.63 -7.12
C THR A 250 -15.42 31.22 -8.18
N ASN A 251 -16.54 30.67 -7.75
CA ASN A 251 -17.68 30.44 -8.63
C ASN A 251 -18.47 31.76 -8.78
N PRO A 252 -18.70 32.29 -10.00
CA PRO A 252 -19.31 33.59 -10.20
C PRO A 252 -20.80 33.63 -9.84
N ILE A 253 -21.47 32.47 -9.81
CA ILE A 253 -22.90 32.37 -9.50
C ILE A 253 -23.09 32.36 -7.98
N THR A 254 -22.35 31.54 -7.25
CA THR A 254 -22.50 31.38 -5.80
C THR A 254 -21.67 32.38 -5.00
N GLY A 255 -20.55 32.85 -5.55
CA GLY A 255 -19.52 33.61 -4.84
C GLY A 255 -18.69 32.76 -3.87
N TRP A 256 -18.71 31.43 -4.02
CA TRP A 256 -18.00 30.51 -3.14
C TRP A 256 -16.64 30.09 -3.69
N LYS A 257 -15.71 29.81 -2.78
CA LYS A 257 -14.40 29.23 -3.08
C LYS A 257 -14.51 27.73 -3.28
N SER A 258 -13.91 27.25 -4.36
CA SER A 258 -13.78 25.82 -4.69
C SER A 258 -12.33 25.53 -5.04
N ILE A 259 -11.86 24.34 -4.71
CA ILE A 259 -10.69 23.81 -5.43
C ILE A 259 -11.10 23.67 -6.90
N PHE A 260 -10.37 24.32 -7.81
CA PHE A 260 -10.60 24.14 -9.24
C PHE A 260 -10.07 22.77 -9.66
N PRO A 261 -10.77 22.01 -10.52
CA PRO A 261 -10.51 20.58 -10.58
C PRO A 261 -9.11 20.12 -10.98
N LEU A 262 -8.30 19.74 -10.00
CA LEU A 262 -6.97 19.14 -10.14
C LEU A 262 -7.04 17.61 -10.38
N GLY A 263 -7.83 17.22 -11.38
CA GLY A 263 -8.01 15.83 -11.83
C GLY A 263 -7.06 15.43 -12.95
N SER A 264 -7.49 14.54 -13.85
CA SER A 264 -6.65 13.95 -14.91
C SER A 264 -6.00 14.93 -15.90
N PHE A 265 -6.47 16.18 -15.97
CA PHE A 265 -5.89 17.21 -16.85
C PHE A 265 -4.82 18.06 -16.17
N ALA A 266 -4.75 18.10 -14.83
CA ALA A 266 -3.75 18.88 -14.12
C ALA A 266 -2.41 18.13 -14.13
N GLU A 267 -1.39 18.70 -14.78
CA GLU A 267 -0.08 18.07 -14.92
C GLU A 267 0.85 18.46 -13.77
N HIS A 268 0.88 19.74 -13.43
CA HIS A 268 1.66 20.26 -12.31
C HIS A 268 1.09 21.56 -11.75
N ILE A 269 1.50 21.90 -10.53
CA ILE A 269 1.18 23.14 -9.83
C ILE A 269 2.36 24.08 -9.98
N ASN A 270 2.09 25.26 -10.52
CA ASN A 270 3.08 26.29 -10.80
C ASN A 270 3.71 26.81 -9.51
N GLY A 271 5.00 27.13 -9.55
CA GLY A 271 5.75 27.64 -8.40
C GLY A 271 6.14 26.59 -7.34
N LEU A 272 5.77 25.32 -7.52
CA LEU A 272 6.20 24.22 -6.66
C LEU A 272 7.25 23.34 -7.36
N THR A 273 8.14 22.71 -6.59
CA THR A 273 9.03 21.69 -7.16
C THR A 273 8.22 20.49 -7.68
N ARG A 274 8.78 19.74 -8.63
CA ARG A 274 8.12 18.54 -9.19
C ARG A 274 7.62 17.56 -8.11
N LYS A 275 8.39 17.36 -7.04
CA LYS A 275 8.01 16.46 -5.94
C LYS A 275 6.86 17.02 -5.10
N GLU A 276 6.86 18.33 -4.82
CA GLU A 276 5.79 19.00 -4.08
C GLU A 276 4.50 19.02 -4.88
N SER A 277 4.57 19.44 -6.15
CA SER A 277 3.45 19.40 -7.09
C SER A 277 2.83 18.01 -7.16
N GLN A 278 3.64 16.97 -7.40
CA GLN A 278 3.14 15.59 -7.49
C GLN A 278 2.46 15.14 -6.20
N ARG A 279 3.05 15.43 -5.03
CA ARG A 279 2.45 15.07 -3.73
C ARG A 279 1.14 15.79 -3.49
N MET A 280 1.05 17.06 -3.88
CA MET A 280 -0.15 17.86 -3.70
C MET A 280 -1.28 17.40 -4.64
N LEU A 281 -0.97 17.11 -5.90
CA LEU A 281 -1.93 16.51 -6.84
C LEU A 281 -2.43 15.14 -6.32
N THR A 282 -1.53 14.29 -5.81
CA THR A 282 -1.92 13.03 -5.17
C THR A 282 -2.82 13.27 -3.94
N TRP A 283 -2.52 14.28 -3.12
CA TRP A 283 -3.35 14.62 -1.97
C TRP A 283 -4.76 15.08 -2.37
N PHE A 284 -4.91 15.89 -3.41
CA PHE A 284 -6.25 16.25 -3.93
C PHE A 284 -7.01 15.03 -4.45
N HIS A 285 -6.33 14.13 -5.15
CA HIS A 285 -6.94 12.87 -5.59
C HIS A 285 -7.36 11.98 -4.40
N ASP A 286 -6.55 11.93 -3.34
CA ASP A 286 -6.86 11.21 -2.09
C ASP A 286 -8.07 11.84 -1.38
N LEU A 287 -8.15 13.17 -1.33
CA LEU A 287 -9.31 13.87 -0.75
C LEU A 287 -10.61 13.51 -1.48
N ILE A 288 -10.56 13.39 -2.81
CA ILE A 288 -11.71 12.94 -3.60
C ILE A 288 -11.99 11.48 -3.25
N THR A 289 -11.05 10.56 -3.52
CA THR A 289 -11.29 9.11 -3.44
C THR A 289 -11.61 8.58 -2.05
N GLN A 290 -11.03 9.16 -0.99
CA GLN A 290 -11.29 8.81 0.41
C GLN A 290 -12.47 9.60 0.99
N GLY A 291 -12.83 10.73 0.37
CA GLY A 291 -13.95 11.59 0.77
C GLY A 291 -15.29 11.09 0.25
N HIS A 292 -15.75 9.92 0.69
CA HIS A 292 -17.07 9.41 0.27
C HIS A 292 -18.23 10.34 0.67
N ASP A 293 -18.03 11.18 1.68
CA ASP A 293 -18.98 12.16 2.20
C ASP A 293 -19.09 13.45 1.36
N LEU A 294 -18.13 13.71 0.45
CA LEU A 294 -18.20 14.83 -0.51
C LEU A 294 -18.68 14.42 -1.91
N GLN A 295 -19.07 13.13 -2.06
CA GLN A 295 -19.44 12.53 -3.32
C GLN A 295 -20.94 12.21 -3.40
N VAL A 296 -21.49 12.25 -4.61
CA VAL A 296 -22.78 11.62 -4.95
C VAL A 296 -22.58 10.64 -6.10
N ARG A 297 -23.15 9.44 -5.95
CA ARG A 297 -23.20 8.43 -7.01
C ARG A 297 -24.61 8.38 -7.58
N PHE A 298 -24.75 8.60 -8.87
CA PHE A 298 -26.03 8.48 -9.57
C PHE A 298 -26.08 7.18 -10.34
N LYS A 299 -27.05 6.33 -9.96
CA LYS A 299 -27.45 5.17 -10.75
C LYS A 299 -28.49 5.60 -11.78
N TRP A 300 -28.19 5.32 -13.04
CA TRP A 300 -29.09 5.56 -14.16
C TRP A 300 -30.15 4.46 -14.18
N TYR A 301 -31.43 4.83 -14.03
CA TYR A 301 -32.53 3.86 -13.90
C TYR A 301 -33.41 3.80 -15.14
N GLN A 302 -33.65 4.93 -15.80
CA GLN A 302 -34.52 5.01 -16.97
C GLN A 302 -33.77 5.60 -18.17
N PRO A 303 -34.08 5.15 -19.41
CA PRO A 303 -33.72 5.90 -20.59
C PRO A 303 -34.17 7.36 -20.45
N ASN A 304 -33.33 8.27 -20.95
CA ASN A 304 -33.52 9.71 -20.87
C ASN A 304 -33.49 10.31 -19.44
N ASP A 305 -33.01 9.56 -18.45
CA ASP A 305 -32.45 10.18 -17.25
C ASP A 305 -31.33 11.16 -17.68
N ILE A 306 -31.28 12.34 -17.05
CA ILE A 306 -30.30 13.39 -17.34
C ILE A 306 -29.71 13.96 -16.05
N ALA A 307 -28.40 14.18 -16.07
CA ALA A 307 -27.67 14.93 -15.06
C ALA A 307 -27.19 16.25 -15.64
N ILE A 308 -27.29 17.34 -14.87
CA ILE A 308 -26.77 18.68 -15.20
C ILE A 308 -25.89 19.14 -14.04
N TRP A 309 -24.62 19.47 -14.29
CA TRP A 309 -23.68 19.86 -13.23
C TRP A 309 -22.90 21.13 -13.55
N ASP A 310 -22.46 21.84 -12.50
CA ASP A 310 -21.58 23.00 -12.58
C ASP A 310 -20.12 22.57 -12.54
N ASN A 311 -19.52 22.53 -13.71
CA ASN A 311 -18.16 22.06 -13.95
C ASN A 311 -17.09 23.01 -13.38
N ARG A 312 -17.47 24.22 -12.95
CA ARG A 312 -16.58 25.16 -12.23
C ARG A 312 -16.17 24.65 -10.86
N SER A 313 -17.01 23.85 -10.21
CA SER A 313 -16.81 23.47 -8.80
C SER A 313 -17.02 21.98 -8.52
N VAL A 314 -17.12 21.16 -9.56
CA VAL A 314 -17.43 19.74 -9.45
C VAL A 314 -16.47 18.89 -10.28
N PHE A 315 -16.09 17.75 -9.71
CA PHE A 315 -15.36 16.68 -10.39
C PHE A 315 -16.34 15.55 -10.68
N HIS A 316 -16.08 14.76 -11.73
CA HIS A 316 -16.87 13.58 -12.02
C HIS A 316 -16.06 12.45 -12.64
N THR A 317 -16.59 11.23 -12.55
CA THR A 317 -16.06 10.04 -13.21
C THR A 317 -17.19 9.09 -13.57
N ALA A 318 -17.09 8.44 -14.74
CA ALA A 318 -17.95 7.31 -15.07
C ALA A 318 -17.41 6.03 -14.42
N THR A 319 -18.29 5.10 -14.09
CA THR A 319 -17.93 3.75 -13.62
C THR A 319 -17.95 2.78 -14.80
N GLY A 320 -16.82 2.10 -15.06
CA GLY A 320 -16.66 1.13 -16.16
C GLY A 320 -17.16 -0.28 -15.87
N ASP A 321 -18.10 -0.47 -14.94
CA ASP A 321 -18.52 -1.77 -14.36
C ASP A 321 -19.67 -2.48 -15.10
N PHE A 322 -19.85 -2.18 -16.40
CA PHE A 322 -20.97 -2.67 -17.20
C PHE A 322 -20.57 -3.56 -18.40
N GLU A 323 -19.30 -3.99 -18.46
CA GLU A 323 -18.86 -4.95 -19.48
C GLU A 323 -19.58 -6.31 -19.32
N GLY A 324 -20.08 -6.86 -20.42
CA GLY A 324 -20.93 -8.06 -20.41
C GLY A 324 -22.40 -7.82 -20.03
N TYR A 325 -22.78 -6.59 -19.65
CA TYR A 325 -24.14 -6.25 -19.21
C TYR A 325 -24.94 -5.39 -20.20
N GLY A 326 -24.36 -5.03 -21.35
CA GLY A 326 -25.02 -4.28 -22.42
C GLY A 326 -24.29 -2.98 -22.79
N SER A 327 -24.75 -2.32 -23.84
CA SER A 327 -24.17 -1.06 -24.30
C SER A 327 -24.70 0.13 -23.49
N ARG A 328 -23.85 1.15 -23.33
CA ARG A 328 -24.18 2.43 -22.67
C ARG A 328 -23.98 3.55 -23.68
N SER A 329 -25.03 4.31 -23.97
CA SER A 329 -24.97 5.44 -24.91
C SER A 329 -25.75 6.64 -24.38
N GLY A 330 -25.25 7.84 -24.67
CA GLY A 330 -25.90 9.08 -24.26
C GLY A 330 -25.33 10.31 -24.96
N ASN A 331 -26.02 11.42 -24.82
CA ASN A 331 -25.69 12.69 -25.47
C ASN A 331 -25.24 13.70 -24.41
N ARG A 332 -24.06 14.30 -24.63
CA ARG A 332 -23.50 15.32 -23.75
C ARG A 332 -23.45 16.67 -24.46
N ALA A 333 -23.99 17.70 -23.81
CA ALA A 333 -23.84 19.10 -24.21
C ALA A 333 -23.01 19.83 -23.14
N VAL A 334 -22.02 20.60 -23.58
CA VAL A 334 -21.04 21.27 -22.71
C VAL A 334 -21.02 22.76 -23.07
N GLY A 335 -21.34 23.63 -22.11
CA GLY A 335 -21.19 25.07 -22.27
C GLY A 335 -19.77 25.55 -21.96
N VAL A 336 -19.35 26.65 -22.59
CA VAL A 336 -18.05 27.28 -22.37
C VAL A 336 -18.20 28.49 -21.46
N GLY A 337 -17.60 28.45 -20.28
CA GLY A 337 -17.73 29.47 -19.24
C GLY A 337 -16.75 30.63 -19.36
N GLU A 338 -16.66 31.40 -18.28
CA GLU A 338 -15.66 32.44 -18.06
C GLU A 338 -14.27 31.84 -17.75
N ARG A 339 -13.22 32.66 -17.91
CA ARG A 339 -11.88 32.30 -17.39
C ARG A 339 -11.94 32.14 -15.87
N PRO A 340 -11.39 31.05 -15.30
CA PRO A 340 -11.33 30.88 -13.87
C PRO A 340 -10.55 32.02 -13.21
N TYR A 341 -11.04 32.48 -12.07
CA TYR A 341 -10.43 33.55 -11.30
C TYR A 341 -10.58 33.27 -9.80
N PHE A 342 -9.70 33.86 -9.01
CA PHE A 342 -9.79 33.86 -7.56
C PHE A 342 -10.12 35.28 -7.07
N ASP A 343 -11.22 35.42 -6.33
CA ASP A 343 -11.56 36.64 -5.59
C ASP A 343 -11.21 36.44 -4.10
N PRO A 344 -10.23 37.17 -3.55
CA PRO A 344 -9.89 37.09 -2.13
C PRO A 344 -11.07 37.40 -1.19
N ALA A 345 -12.06 38.19 -1.64
CA ALA A 345 -13.25 38.54 -0.87
C ALA A 345 -14.37 37.48 -0.94
N SER A 346 -14.23 36.47 -1.80
CA SER A 346 -15.17 35.35 -1.87
C SER A 346 -15.17 34.51 -0.59
N LYS A 347 -16.26 33.77 -0.36
CA LYS A 347 -16.50 33.05 0.92
C LYS A 347 -16.34 31.54 0.77
N ALA A 348 -16.06 30.85 1.87
CA ALA A 348 -16.27 29.41 1.99
C ALA A 348 -17.77 29.07 1.88
N CYS A 349 -18.11 27.85 1.45
CA CYS A 349 -19.51 27.40 1.27
C CYS A 349 -20.25 27.19 2.61
N THR A 350 -19.51 27.01 3.71
CA THR A 350 -19.99 26.79 5.11
C THR A 350 -21.13 27.66 5.67
N PHE A 351 -21.57 28.74 5.00
CA PHE A 351 -22.68 29.56 5.49
C PHE A 351 -24.07 28.88 5.42
N ASN A 352 -24.23 27.79 4.65
CA ASN A 352 -25.56 27.16 4.49
C ASN A 352 -25.73 25.79 5.17
N HIS A 353 -24.67 25.09 5.58
CA HIS A 353 -24.79 23.79 6.25
C HIS A 353 -23.93 23.76 7.52
N LYS A 354 -24.55 23.77 8.71
CA LYS A 354 -23.87 23.29 9.92
C LYS A 354 -23.65 21.78 9.73
N PRO A 355 -22.41 21.28 9.58
CA PRO A 355 -22.19 19.84 9.60
C PRO A 355 -22.55 19.29 11.00
N PRO A 356 -23.02 18.03 11.13
CA PRO A 356 -23.07 17.39 12.43
C PRO A 356 -21.66 17.39 13.01
N ALA A 357 -21.52 17.85 14.25
CA ALA A 357 -20.24 18.04 14.93
C ALA A 357 -19.42 16.73 14.96
N ARG A 358 -18.53 16.52 13.98
CA ARG A 358 -17.38 15.64 14.17
C ARG A 358 -16.49 16.33 15.19
N ARG A 359 -16.26 15.67 16.34
CA ARG A 359 -15.34 16.11 17.39
C ARG A 359 -13.98 16.48 16.77
N ARG A 360 -13.77 17.76 16.47
CA ARG A 360 -12.43 18.33 16.51
C ARG A 360 -12.00 18.18 17.95
N ARG A 361 -10.90 17.48 18.21
CA ARG A 361 -10.13 17.71 19.44
C ARG A 361 -9.67 19.16 19.33
N GLU A 362 -10.42 20.07 19.91
CA GLU A 362 -9.92 21.39 20.26
C GLU A 362 -8.71 21.15 21.15
N ALA A 363 -7.56 21.70 20.74
CA ALA A 363 -6.52 22.00 21.70
C ALA A 363 -7.18 22.94 22.71
N THR A 364 -7.39 22.46 23.93
CA THR A 364 -7.97 23.22 25.04
C THR A 364 -7.05 24.38 25.37
N GLY A 365 -7.27 25.51 24.70
CA GLY A 365 -6.85 26.81 25.16
C GLY A 365 -7.72 27.19 26.35
N LEU A 366 -7.07 27.36 27.50
CA LEU A 366 -7.59 28.10 28.64
C LEU A 366 -8.37 29.33 28.15
N THR A 367 -9.63 29.44 28.57
CA THR A 367 -10.34 30.72 28.62
C THR A 367 -10.74 31.01 30.06
N PRO A 368 -10.71 32.29 30.47
CA PRO A 368 -10.56 32.73 31.85
C PRO A 368 -11.88 32.60 32.62
N PRO A 369 -11.84 32.51 33.97
CA PRO A 369 -13.05 32.44 34.76
C PRO A 369 -13.77 33.79 34.80
N HIS A 370 -15.10 33.69 34.72
CA HIS A 370 -16.06 34.77 34.86
C HIS A 370 -15.85 35.60 36.13
N GLU A 371 -15.88 36.91 35.94
CA GLU A 371 -16.01 37.95 36.96
C GLU A 371 -17.35 37.83 37.70
N ILE A 372 -17.28 37.81 39.04
CA ILE A 372 -18.42 37.99 39.93
C ILE A 372 -18.67 39.49 40.04
N THR A 373 -19.86 39.93 39.62
CA THR A 373 -20.36 41.30 39.82
C THR A 373 -20.43 41.66 41.32
N LEU A 374 -19.74 42.74 41.71
CA LEU A 374 -20.10 43.60 42.85
C LEU A 374 -20.53 44.98 42.29
N PRO A 375 -21.49 45.69 42.91
CA PRO A 375 -22.07 46.89 42.34
C PRO A 375 -21.26 48.16 42.69
N GLY A 376 -21.09 49.07 41.73
CA GLY A 376 -20.63 50.44 42.03
C GLY A 376 -20.17 51.27 40.84
N LEU A 377 -21.00 52.25 40.46
CA LEU A 377 -20.67 53.58 39.92
C LEU A 377 -19.88 53.73 38.59
N ALA A 378 -20.70 53.96 37.54
CA ALA A 378 -20.65 55.10 36.59
C ALA A 378 -19.48 55.26 35.57
N PRO A 379 -19.77 55.90 34.41
CA PRO A 379 -19.07 55.69 33.14
C PRO A 379 -18.18 56.87 32.70
N ASN A 380 -17.35 56.67 31.68
CA ASN A 380 -16.98 57.64 30.62
C ASN A 380 -16.12 56.89 29.57
N HIS A 381 -16.58 56.72 28.33
CA HIS A 381 -16.53 57.64 27.19
C HIS A 381 -15.14 57.81 26.55
N ASP A 382 -15.16 57.61 25.23
CA ASP A 382 -14.27 58.11 24.18
C ASP A 382 -12.97 57.33 23.90
N GLU A 383 -12.40 57.25 22.70
CA GLU A 383 -12.76 57.35 21.28
C GLU A 383 -11.40 57.13 20.54
N ILE A 384 -11.40 56.82 19.23
CA ILE A 384 -10.30 57.05 18.25
C ILE A 384 -9.22 55.95 18.04
N ALA A 385 -9.46 55.15 16.99
CA ALA A 385 -8.71 54.95 15.73
C ALA A 385 -7.16 55.14 15.59
N LEU A 386 -6.56 54.13 14.92
CA LEU A 386 -5.36 54.11 14.02
C LEU A 386 -3.98 54.41 14.68
N SER A 387 -2.83 53.80 14.35
CA SER A 387 -2.31 53.20 13.11
C SER A 387 -1.22 52.13 13.37
N ARG A 388 -0.79 51.47 12.29
CA ARG A 388 0.42 50.61 12.18
C ARG A 388 1.71 51.46 12.27
N ASP A 389 2.79 50.89 12.82
CA ASP A 389 4.03 50.55 12.10
C ASP A 389 5.18 50.08 13.03
N ASP A 390 6.12 49.34 12.43
CA ASP A 390 7.50 49.00 12.83
C ASP A 390 7.75 47.96 13.95
N ILE A 391 8.22 46.73 13.64
CA ILE A 391 9.54 46.28 13.15
C ILE A 391 10.61 46.18 14.26
N ASN A 392 10.99 44.93 14.53
CA ASN A 392 12.27 44.39 15.04
C ASN A 392 12.85 44.97 16.34
N SER A 393 13.05 44.10 17.34
CA SER A 393 14.36 43.43 17.55
C SER A 393 14.63 43.02 19.01
N PHE A 394 15.50 42.02 19.11
CA PHE A 394 16.42 41.69 20.20
C PHE A 394 16.06 40.68 21.31
N HIS A 395 16.95 39.69 21.33
CA HIS A 395 17.34 38.73 22.36
C HIS A 395 17.33 39.25 23.80
N GLY A 396 17.14 38.32 24.74
CA GLY A 396 17.64 38.49 26.10
C GLY A 396 17.21 37.38 27.04
N PHE A 397 18.17 36.50 27.35
CA PHE A 397 18.14 35.52 28.44
C PHE A 397 17.72 36.16 29.79
N GLY A 398 17.01 35.40 30.62
CA GLY A 398 16.68 35.80 31.99
C GLY A 398 16.19 34.62 32.83
N THR A 399 17.14 34.03 33.54
CA THR A 399 17.06 32.89 34.46
C THR A 399 16.37 33.18 35.80
N PHE A 400 16.01 32.08 36.47
CA PHE A 400 15.85 31.84 37.92
C PHE A 400 14.45 31.73 38.54
N SER A 401 14.34 30.61 39.27
CA SER A 401 13.29 30.00 40.09
C SER A 401 13.25 30.61 41.51
N PRO A 402 12.88 29.86 42.58
CA PRO A 402 11.68 29.08 42.90
C PRO A 402 11.06 29.60 44.22
N THR A 403 9.91 29.08 44.64
CA THR A 403 9.41 28.95 46.05
C THR A 403 7.90 28.70 45.99
N GLU A 404 7.22 27.96 46.87
CA GLU A 404 7.53 27.03 47.94
C GLU A 404 6.18 26.35 48.30
N TYR A 405 6.26 25.08 48.70
CA TYR A 405 5.39 24.33 49.62
C TYR A 405 4.01 24.88 50.06
N ASN A 406 2.97 24.04 49.92
CA ASN A 406 2.37 23.42 51.11
C ASN A 406 1.47 22.20 50.80
N GLU A 407 1.60 21.22 51.69
CA GLU A 407 0.90 19.93 51.76
C GLU A 407 -0.56 20.08 52.22
N SER A 408 -1.42 19.13 51.84
CA SER A 408 -2.23 18.37 52.81
C SER A 408 -3.04 17.24 52.14
N GLU A 409 -3.04 16.11 52.84
CA GLU A 409 -3.67 14.84 52.57
C GLU A 409 -5.21 14.88 52.68
N SER A 410 -5.91 14.00 51.96
CA SER A 410 -6.79 13.01 52.63
C SER A 410 -7.31 11.95 51.64
N ALA A 411 -7.36 10.73 52.17
CA ALA A 411 -7.72 9.49 51.51
C ALA A 411 -9.24 9.22 51.47
N ASN A 412 -9.61 8.27 50.60
CA ASN A 412 -10.78 7.37 50.55
C ASN A 412 -11.25 7.31 49.08
N GLY A 413 -11.45 6.18 48.40
CA GLY A 413 -11.64 4.78 48.76
C GLY A 413 -12.62 4.19 47.72
N SER A 414 -12.36 2.97 47.22
CA SER A 414 -13.21 2.10 46.38
C SER A 414 -13.69 2.65 45.00
N ALA A 415 -13.28 2.10 43.86
CA ALA A 415 -13.56 0.77 43.27
C ALA A 415 -14.92 0.66 42.55
N LEU A 416 -14.83 0.19 41.29
CA LEU A 416 -15.87 -0.34 40.38
C LEU A 416 -16.80 0.68 39.73
N ALA A 417 -17.31 0.50 38.52
CA ALA A 417 -17.01 -0.32 37.35
C ALA A 417 -17.98 0.17 36.26
N LEU A 418 -17.68 -0.20 35.02
CA LEU A 418 -18.48 0.02 33.81
C LEU A 418 -19.94 -0.41 33.95
N ASP A 419 -20.84 0.34 33.29
CA ASP A 419 -22.17 -0.13 32.94
C ASP A 419 -22.52 0.33 31.51
N PHE A 420 -22.60 -0.62 30.59
CA PHE A 420 -23.41 -0.53 29.38
C PHE A 420 -24.14 -1.86 29.25
N GLY A 421 -25.42 -1.83 29.63
CA GLY A 421 -26.33 -2.96 29.66
C GLY A 421 -26.72 -3.46 28.26
N TRP A 422 -26.83 -4.77 28.16
CA TRP A 422 -27.64 -5.51 27.20
C TRP A 422 -28.57 -6.43 28.02
N ASP A 423 -29.87 -6.16 28.01
CA ASP A 423 -30.93 -7.09 28.46
C ASP A 423 -31.44 -7.85 27.22
N ILE A 424 -31.18 -9.16 27.06
CA ILE A 424 -31.73 -10.38 27.70
C ILE A 424 -33.08 -10.81 27.08
N PHE A 425 -33.16 -12.09 26.68
CA PHE A 425 -34.11 -13.15 27.14
C PHE A 425 -34.03 -14.34 26.15
N GLN A 426 -33.99 -15.63 26.49
CA GLN A 426 -33.63 -16.45 27.66
C GLN A 426 -33.81 -17.91 27.18
N PHE A 427 -33.05 -18.86 27.70
CA PHE A 427 -33.63 -20.06 28.34
C PHE A 427 -32.60 -20.66 29.32
N GLN A 428 -33.04 -20.80 30.56
CA GLN A 428 -32.37 -21.41 31.72
C GLN A 428 -32.44 -22.97 31.58
N SER A 429 -31.77 -23.84 32.34
CA SER A 429 -31.12 -23.74 33.65
C SER A 429 -30.30 -25.03 33.93
N LEU A 430 -29.17 -24.88 34.65
CA LEU A 430 -28.69 -25.67 35.81
C LEU A 430 -28.35 -27.18 35.60
N SER A 431 -27.30 -27.79 36.18
CA SER A 431 -26.45 -27.44 37.33
C SER A 431 -25.31 -28.46 37.48
N ASN A 432 -24.17 -27.98 38.00
CA ASN A 432 -23.19 -28.60 38.93
C ASN A 432 -22.60 -30.00 38.64
N ILE A 433 -21.26 -30.11 38.62
CA ILE A 433 -20.42 -30.70 39.70
C ILE A 433 -18.93 -30.73 39.28
N HIS A 434 -18.09 -30.62 40.31
CA HIS A 434 -16.64 -30.54 40.45
C HIS A 434 -15.75 -31.67 39.84
N GLU A 435 -14.46 -31.29 39.72
CA GLU A 435 -13.21 -32.06 39.95
C GLU A 435 -12.54 -32.92 38.85
N THR A 436 -11.23 -32.66 38.70
CA THR A 436 -10.12 -33.23 37.90
C THR A 436 -9.69 -34.66 38.32
N PRO A 437 -8.62 -35.32 37.78
CA PRO A 437 -8.12 -35.56 36.39
C PRO A 437 -7.69 -37.05 36.09
N LEU A 438 -7.45 -37.38 34.81
CA LEU A 438 -6.50 -38.39 34.22
C LEU A 438 -6.49 -39.89 34.66
N ARG A 439 -6.86 -40.84 33.76
CA ARG A 439 -6.03 -41.94 33.16
C ARG A 439 -6.81 -43.20 32.67
N SER A 440 -6.34 -43.69 31.51
CA SER A 440 -6.17 -45.09 31.01
C SER A 440 -7.34 -46.04 30.63
N ALA A 441 -7.20 -46.53 29.38
CA ALA A 441 -7.33 -47.91 28.89
C ALA A 441 -8.69 -48.46 28.38
N GLU A 442 -8.73 -48.68 27.06
CA GLU A 442 -9.18 -49.87 26.32
C GLU A 442 -10.18 -50.85 26.97
N SER A 443 -11.33 -51.08 26.31
CA SER A 443 -11.69 -52.38 25.69
C SER A 443 -13.17 -52.49 25.24
N LEU A 444 -13.33 -53.09 24.05
CA LEU A 444 -14.41 -54.00 23.60
C LEU A 444 -15.87 -53.51 23.38
N LEU A 445 -16.17 -53.28 22.08
CA LEU A 445 -17.16 -53.99 21.23
C LEU A 445 -18.39 -54.69 21.88
N VAL A 446 -19.60 -54.46 21.33
CA VAL A 446 -20.37 -55.40 20.47
C VAL A 446 -21.89 -55.04 20.36
N SER A 447 -22.36 -54.94 19.11
CA SER A 447 -23.72 -55.21 18.56
C SER A 447 -24.90 -54.24 18.84
N LYS A 448 -25.88 -54.02 17.95
CA LYS A 448 -26.41 -54.88 16.86
C LYS A 448 -27.21 -54.09 15.80
N GLU A 449 -27.37 -54.76 14.66
CA GLU A 449 -27.86 -54.39 13.33
C GLU A 449 -29.32 -53.91 13.20
N VAL A 450 -29.60 -53.21 12.08
CA VAL A 450 -30.80 -53.44 11.24
C VAL A 450 -30.38 -53.46 9.77
N SER A 451 -30.78 -54.50 9.06
CA SER A 451 -30.56 -54.78 7.64
C SER A 451 -31.78 -54.38 6.78
N PHE A 452 -31.56 -54.04 5.51
CA PHE A 452 -32.58 -54.04 4.45
C PHE A 452 -32.12 -54.92 3.29
N ASN A 453 -33.03 -55.76 2.82
CA ASN A 453 -32.79 -56.88 1.92
C ASN A 453 -33.21 -56.50 0.49
N ALA A 454 -32.36 -56.73 -0.51
CA ALA A 454 -32.66 -56.53 -1.92
C ALA A 454 -32.57 -57.88 -2.65
N SER A 455 -33.72 -58.49 -2.92
CA SER A 455 -33.84 -59.67 -3.77
C SER A 455 -35.25 -59.75 -4.36
N GLU A 456 -35.39 -59.30 -5.60
CA GLU A 456 -36.44 -59.57 -6.60
C GLU A 456 -36.14 -58.58 -7.75
N ILE A 457 -35.51 -58.96 -8.86
CA ILE A 457 -36.09 -59.65 -10.03
C ILE A 457 -34.94 -60.06 -10.99
N PRO A 458 -35.06 -61.14 -11.80
CA PRO A 458 -33.95 -61.87 -12.42
C PRO A 458 -33.53 -61.36 -13.81
N GLY A 459 -32.29 -61.66 -14.21
CA GLY A 459 -31.70 -61.22 -15.48
C GLY A 459 -32.00 -62.08 -16.72
N ALA A 460 -31.79 -61.48 -17.90
CA ALA A 460 -31.35 -62.15 -19.13
C ALA A 460 -30.84 -61.13 -20.18
N ALA A 461 -29.56 -61.29 -20.52
CA ALA A 461 -28.90 -61.21 -21.83
C ALA A 461 -29.32 -60.20 -22.94
N SER A 462 -28.27 -59.49 -23.39
CA SER A 462 -27.78 -59.29 -24.78
C SER A 462 -28.53 -58.40 -25.81
N SER A 463 -27.67 -57.77 -26.63
CA SER A 463 -27.86 -57.17 -27.96
C SER A 463 -28.08 -55.65 -28.05
N VAL A 464 -27.02 -54.98 -28.52
CA VAL A 464 -26.95 -54.04 -29.65
C VAL A 464 -28.13 -53.07 -29.84
N VAL A 465 -27.87 -51.77 -29.76
CA VAL A 465 -28.02 -50.76 -30.85
C VAL A 465 -27.69 -49.36 -30.28
N SER A 466 -26.79 -48.65 -30.96
CA SER A 466 -26.41 -47.25 -30.74
C SER A 466 -27.58 -46.26 -30.91
N PRO A 467 -27.45 -45.03 -30.40
CA PRO A 467 -27.26 -43.95 -31.34
C PRO A 467 -26.12 -43.01 -30.92
N ALA A 468 -25.10 -42.95 -31.78
CA ALA A 468 -24.19 -41.82 -31.88
C ALA A 468 -24.84 -40.72 -32.76
N GLN A 469 -24.25 -39.52 -32.66
CA GLN A 469 -24.53 -38.25 -33.35
C GLN A 469 -25.45 -37.33 -32.54
N SER A 470 -25.07 -36.11 -32.18
CA SER A 470 -24.00 -35.23 -32.65
C SER A 470 -23.84 -34.08 -31.65
N PHE A 471 -22.61 -33.73 -31.24
CA PHE A 471 -22.13 -32.35 -31.00
C PHE A 471 -20.64 -32.43 -30.66
N SER A 472 -19.81 -32.64 -31.69
CA SER A 472 -18.39 -32.29 -31.64
C SER A 472 -18.24 -30.86 -32.14
N ASN A 473 -17.68 -29.97 -31.31
CA ASN A 473 -16.56 -29.09 -31.70
C ASN A 473 -16.22 -28.11 -30.55
N HIS A 474 -15.51 -28.61 -29.54
CA HIS A 474 -14.36 -27.90 -28.97
C HIS A 474 -13.32 -28.95 -28.61
N SER A 475 -12.36 -29.13 -29.51
CA SER A 475 -11.19 -29.96 -29.34
C SER A 475 -10.31 -29.38 -28.23
N ILE A 476 -10.27 -30.06 -27.08
CA ILE A 476 -9.22 -29.92 -26.07
C ILE A 476 -7.93 -30.45 -26.70
N PRO A 477 -6.79 -29.73 -26.64
CA PRO A 477 -5.54 -30.24 -27.19
C PRO A 477 -5.13 -31.54 -26.48
N PRO A 478 -4.57 -32.53 -27.19
CA PRO A 478 -4.08 -33.75 -26.55
C PRO A 478 -2.92 -33.42 -25.63
N GLY A 479 -3.00 -33.88 -24.37
CA GLY A 479 -1.88 -33.82 -23.43
C GLY A 479 -0.72 -34.71 -23.88
N PRO A 480 0.52 -34.46 -23.42
CA PRO A 480 1.69 -35.21 -23.83
C PRO A 480 1.52 -36.71 -23.50
N SER A 481 1.69 -37.53 -24.52
CA SER A 481 1.62 -38.99 -24.48
C SER A 481 3.02 -39.58 -24.41
N SER A 482 3.64 -39.61 -23.22
CA SER A 482 4.73 -40.56 -22.92
C SER A 482 5.10 -40.53 -21.43
N LEU A 483 5.36 -41.72 -20.90
CA LEU A 483 5.39 -42.08 -19.48
C LEU A 483 6.83 -42.21 -18.95
N ALA A 484 7.69 -41.20 -19.14
CA ALA A 484 9.12 -41.33 -18.82
C ALA A 484 9.78 -40.24 -17.95
N ASP A 485 9.22 -39.04 -17.78
CA ASP A 485 9.81 -38.02 -16.89
C ASP A 485 8.71 -37.29 -16.11
N VAL A 486 8.55 -37.61 -14.82
CA VAL A 486 7.61 -36.92 -13.91
C VAL A 486 8.33 -35.68 -13.35
N ASN A 487 8.51 -34.64 -14.19
CA ASN A 487 9.05 -33.33 -13.83
C ASN A 487 7.93 -32.28 -13.83
N LEU A 488 7.35 -31.92 -12.67
CA LEU A 488 5.96 -31.47 -12.71
C LEU A 488 5.48 -30.29 -11.84
N PHE A 489 6.34 -29.38 -11.33
CA PHE A 489 5.81 -28.09 -10.82
C PHE A 489 6.30 -26.81 -11.51
N ASP A 490 7.61 -26.64 -11.75
CA ASP A 490 8.13 -25.40 -12.36
C ASP A 490 8.43 -25.51 -13.88
N GLU A 491 8.43 -26.72 -14.47
CA GLU A 491 8.63 -26.93 -15.91
C GLU A 491 7.34 -26.80 -16.74
N GLN A 492 6.19 -26.57 -16.10
CA GLN A 492 4.89 -26.39 -16.75
C GLN A 492 4.47 -24.90 -16.72
N PRO A 493 5.02 -24.03 -17.59
CA PRO A 493 4.78 -22.59 -17.56
C PRO A 493 3.32 -22.19 -17.81
N GLN A 494 2.46 -23.12 -18.21
CA GLN A 494 1.04 -22.86 -18.46
C GLN A 494 0.17 -22.98 -17.21
N TYR A 495 0.68 -23.56 -16.12
CA TYR A 495 -0.09 -23.81 -14.91
C TYR A 495 0.60 -23.27 -13.66
N SER A 496 -0.20 -22.94 -12.65
CA SER A 496 0.23 -22.65 -11.28
C SER A 496 -0.34 -23.71 -10.37
N ILE A 497 0.46 -24.15 -9.40
CA ILE A 497 0.14 -25.32 -8.58
C ILE A 497 0.10 -24.88 -7.11
N SER A 498 -0.96 -25.28 -6.43
CA SER A 498 -1.23 -24.86 -5.06
C SER A 498 -1.55 -26.04 -4.16
N TYR A 499 -0.98 -26.03 -2.95
CA TYR A 499 -1.23 -27.02 -1.91
C TYR A 499 -2.63 -26.85 -1.30
N LEU A 500 -3.30 -27.97 -1.00
CA LEU A 500 -4.55 -27.98 -0.25
C LEU A 500 -4.32 -28.51 1.16
N GLY A 501 -4.62 -27.69 2.16
CA GLY A 501 -4.55 -28.06 3.56
C GLY A 501 -5.70 -28.99 4.02
N PRO A 502 -5.58 -29.60 5.22
CA PRO A 502 -6.56 -30.55 5.74
C PRO A 502 -7.99 -30.00 5.91
N SER A 503 -8.14 -28.69 6.17
CA SER A 503 -9.44 -28.03 6.36
C SER A 503 -10.06 -27.47 5.06
N SER A 504 -9.46 -27.78 3.92
CA SER A 504 -9.94 -27.34 2.61
C SER A 504 -11.37 -27.81 2.35
N ASP A 505 -12.15 -27.03 1.60
CA ASP A 505 -13.45 -27.45 1.02
C ASP A 505 -13.30 -28.68 0.10
N MET A 506 -12.07 -28.93 -0.30
CA MET A 506 -11.60 -30.06 -1.07
C MET A 506 -10.86 -31.06 -0.18
N ASP A 507 -11.61 -31.75 0.68
CA ASP A 507 -11.11 -32.70 1.69
C ASP A 507 -10.02 -33.64 1.13
N PRO A 508 -8.75 -33.49 1.57
CA PRO A 508 -7.65 -34.35 1.15
C PRO A 508 -7.88 -35.84 1.49
N PHE A 509 -8.58 -36.13 2.58
CA PHE A 509 -8.88 -37.50 2.99
C PHE A 509 -9.88 -38.17 2.05
N LEU A 510 -10.91 -37.46 1.57
CA LEU A 510 -11.83 -38.00 0.56
C LEU A 510 -11.11 -38.29 -0.76
N ARG A 511 -10.10 -37.48 -1.11
CA ARG A 511 -9.41 -37.53 -2.39
C ARG A 511 -8.41 -38.66 -2.54
N GLN A 512 -7.99 -39.30 -1.45
CA GLN A 512 -7.20 -40.53 -1.53
C GLN A 512 -7.97 -41.68 -2.22
N PHE A 513 -9.31 -41.57 -2.30
CA PHE A 513 -10.18 -42.56 -2.94
C PHE A 513 -10.47 -42.24 -4.42
N TYR A 514 -9.91 -41.16 -4.98
CA TYR A 514 -10.12 -40.81 -6.38
C TYR A 514 -9.34 -41.76 -7.29
N VAL A 515 -9.87 -42.03 -8.48
CA VAL A 515 -9.16 -42.82 -9.50
C VAL A 515 -8.26 -41.89 -10.29
N TYR A 516 -6.97 -41.91 -9.98
CA TYR A 516 -5.96 -41.15 -10.70
C TYR A 516 -5.48 -41.91 -11.95
N ASN A 517 -5.15 -41.17 -13.01
CA ASN A 517 -4.53 -41.76 -14.20
C ASN A 517 -3.05 -42.15 -13.92
N GLU A 518 -2.37 -42.69 -14.93
CA GLU A 518 -0.96 -43.10 -14.84
C GLU A 518 0.00 -41.95 -14.46
N SER A 519 -0.37 -40.70 -14.75
CA SER A 519 0.36 -39.50 -14.31
C SER A 519 -0.07 -38.96 -12.94
N ARG A 520 -0.81 -39.75 -12.16
CA ARG A 520 -1.37 -39.38 -10.84
C ARG A 520 -2.21 -38.10 -10.85
N CYS A 521 -2.84 -37.84 -11.98
CA CYS A 521 -3.70 -36.69 -12.20
C CYS A 521 -5.15 -37.15 -12.31
N PHE A 522 -6.04 -36.51 -11.55
CA PHE A 522 -7.48 -36.60 -11.74
C PHE A 522 -7.94 -35.33 -12.46
N ARG A 523 -8.59 -35.48 -13.62
CA ARG A 523 -9.11 -34.36 -14.41
C ARG A 523 -10.63 -34.37 -14.36
N SER A 524 -11.20 -33.23 -13.99
CA SER A 524 -12.63 -32.92 -14.12
C SER A 524 -12.83 -31.83 -15.17
N SER A 525 -14.09 -31.57 -15.54
CA SER A 525 -14.45 -30.46 -16.45
C SER A 525 -14.04 -29.08 -15.92
N LEU A 526 -13.79 -28.94 -14.62
CA LEU A 526 -13.46 -27.66 -13.98
C LEU A 526 -11.98 -27.53 -13.59
N ARG A 527 -11.32 -28.62 -13.16
CA ARG A 527 -9.96 -28.59 -12.57
C ARG A 527 -9.20 -29.91 -12.73
N SER A 528 -7.88 -29.81 -12.71
CA SER A 528 -6.92 -30.92 -12.59
C SER A 528 -6.36 -31.00 -11.17
N ILE A 529 -6.32 -32.20 -10.60
CA ILE A 529 -5.87 -32.47 -9.23
C ILE A 529 -4.73 -33.49 -9.30
N HIS A 530 -3.64 -33.22 -8.60
CA HIS A 530 -2.47 -34.10 -8.57
C HIS A 530 -2.28 -34.69 -7.17
N GLU A 531 -2.12 -36.02 -7.11
CA GLU A 531 -1.76 -36.74 -5.90
C GLU A 531 -0.24 -36.99 -5.89
N LEU A 532 0.47 -36.25 -5.05
CA LEU A 532 1.93 -36.23 -5.07
C LEU A 532 2.55 -36.82 -3.80
N GLY A 533 1.74 -36.91 -2.74
CA GLY A 533 2.10 -37.65 -1.54
C GLY A 533 2.18 -39.16 -1.78
N VAL A 534 3.07 -39.81 -1.06
CA VAL A 534 2.99 -41.26 -0.87
C VAL A 534 1.90 -41.53 0.17
N THR A 535 0.80 -42.16 -0.23
CA THR A 535 -0.12 -42.81 0.73
C THR A 535 0.68 -43.87 1.47
N SER A 536 1.15 -43.52 2.67
CA SER A 536 1.77 -44.50 3.54
C SER A 536 0.70 -45.49 4.00
N GLN A 537 1.11 -46.72 4.27
CA GLN A 537 0.24 -47.73 4.88
C GLN A 537 -0.21 -47.35 6.31
N SER A 538 0.18 -46.17 6.82
CA SER A 538 0.02 -45.71 8.21
C SER A 538 -1.16 -44.75 8.44
N GLY A 539 -2.09 -44.61 7.49
CA GLY A 539 -3.32 -43.81 7.69
C GLY A 539 -3.14 -42.29 7.66
N THR A 540 -1.97 -41.78 7.25
CA THR A 540 -1.75 -40.35 7.00
C THR A 540 -2.33 -39.97 5.63
N PRO A 541 -3.20 -38.93 5.55
CA PRO A 541 -3.78 -38.50 4.28
C PRO A 541 -2.69 -37.98 3.33
N PRO A 542 -2.83 -38.20 2.01
CA PRO A 542 -1.84 -37.76 1.03
C PRO A 542 -1.81 -36.23 0.89
N SER A 543 -0.63 -35.69 0.59
CA SER A 543 -0.47 -34.29 0.20
C SER A 543 -1.05 -34.07 -1.20
N ILE A 544 -2.12 -33.26 -1.27
CA ILE A 544 -2.84 -32.96 -2.51
C ILE A 544 -2.47 -31.57 -3.02
N PHE A 545 -2.25 -31.47 -4.33
CA PHE A 545 -2.04 -30.20 -5.01
C PHE A 545 -3.07 -30.01 -6.12
N VAL A 546 -3.46 -28.77 -6.37
CA VAL A 546 -4.39 -28.40 -7.45
C VAL A 546 -3.64 -27.58 -8.49
N GLU A 547 -3.89 -27.91 -9.74
CA GLU A 547 -3.35 -27.23 -10.89
C GLU A 547 -4.38 -26.24 -11.44
N MET A 548 -3.96 -24.97 -11.57
CA MET A 548 -4.77 -23.88 -12.11
C MET A 548 -4.10 -23.32 -13.38
N PRO A 549 -4.83 -23.16 -14.50
CA PRO A 549 -4.24 -22.57 -15.70
C PRO A 549 -3.86 -21.10 -15.47
N ARG A 550 -2.59 -20.75 -15.75
CA ARG A 550 -2.06 -19.38 -15.55
C ARG A 550 -2.78 -18.34 -16.39
N HIS A 551 -3.29 -18.70 -17.57
CA HIS A 551 -4.01 -17.74 -18.42
C HIS A 551 -5.29 -17.24 -17.74
N VAL A 552 -5.98 -18.08 -16.95
CA VAL A 552 -7.20 -17.69 -16.22
C VAL A 552 -6.87 -16.70 -15.11
N THR A 553 -5.83 -16.97 -14.33
CA THR A 553 -5.40 -16.11 -13.22
C THR A 553 -4.72 -14.84 -13.71
N ASN A 554 -3.92 -14.91 -14.78
CA ASN A 554 -3.30 -13.74 -15.42
C ASN A 554 -4.33 -12.79 -16.02
N ASN A 555 -5.46 -13.29 -16.55
CA ASN A 555 -6.54 -12.43 -16.99
C ASN A 555 -7.10 -11.57 -15.85
N MET A 556 -7.18 -12.08 -14.62
CA MET A 556 -7.59 -11.30 -13.46
C MET A 556 -6.53 -10.26 -13.07
N ALA A 557 -5.25 -10.63 -13.15
CA ALA A 557 -4.15 -9.72 -12.83
C ALA A 557 -4.03 -8.58 -13.86
N ASP A 558 -4.20 -8.88 -15.16
CA ASP A 558 -4.17 -7.92 -16.27
C ASP A 558 -5.30 -6.87 -16.18
N LEU A 559 -6.38 -7.14 -15.41
CA LEU A 559 -7.45 -6.17 -15.14
C LEU A 559 -7.09 -5.15 -14.05
N LEU A 560 -6.16 -5.48 -13.15
CA LEU A 560 -5.87 -4.69 -11.94
C LEU A 560 -4.47 -4.06 -11.97
N ILE A 561 -3.53 -4.67 -12.69
CA ILE A 561 -2.11 -4.33 -12.63
C ILE A 561 -1.60 -4.09 -14.06
N PRO A 562 -1.11 -2.88 -14.39
CA PRO A 562 -0.53 -2.61 -15.70
C PRO A 562 0.59 -3.59 -16.04
N LYS A 563 0.71 -3.95 -17.33
CA LYS A 563 1.80 -4.83 -17.78
C LYS A 563 3.15 -4.15 -17.55
N PRO A 564 4.11 -4.83 -16.90
CA PRO A 564 5.44 -4.28 -16.66
C PRO A 564 6.18 -4.06 -17.99
N ASN A 565 6.95 -2.98 -18.07
CA ASN A 565 7.76 -2.67 -19.26
C ASN A 565 9.11 -3.40 -19.18
N ASP A 566 9.25 -4.48 -19.93
CA ASP A 566 10.44 -5.32 -19.97
C ASP A 566 11.66 -4.63 -20.62
N SER A 567 11.48 -3.49 -21.29
CA SER A 567 12.58 -2.75 -21.95
C SER A 567 13.69 -2.32 -20.99
N LEU A 568 13.38 -2.25 -19.67
CA LEU A 568 14.38 -1.94 -18.65
C LEU A 568 15.46 -3.03 -18.52
N LEU A 569 15.14 -4.28 -18.87
CA LEU A 569 16.08 -5.39 -18.77
C LEU A 569 17.00 -5.49 -19.98
N GLU A 570 16.64 -4.89 -21.12
CA GLU A 570 17.45 -4.91 -22.35
C GLU A 570 18.86 -4.33 -22.13
N GLU A 571 19.01 -3.37 -21.22
CA GLU A 571 20.32 -2.80 -20.84
C GLU A 571 21.22 -3.81 -20.10
N PHE A 572 20.62 -4.77 -19.41
CA PHE A 572 21.32 -5.79 -18.63
C PHE A 572 21.60 -7.08 -19.42
N GLU A 573 20.81 -7.37 -20.45
CA GLU A 573 20.93 -8.61 -21.24
C GLU A 573 22.37 -8.89 -21.72
N PRO A 574 23.15 -7.91 -22.25
CA PRO A 574 24.54 -8.13 -22.64
C PRO A 574 25.48 -8.55 -21.49
N TYR A 575 25.07 -8.29 -20.24
CA TYR A 575 25.87 -8.48 -19.03
C TYR A 575 25.25 -9.53 -18.07
N CYS A 576 24.20 -10.24 -18.47
CA CYS A 576 23.44 -11.16 -17.62
C CYS A 576 24.33 -12.14 -16.84
N ASN A 577 25.28 -12.80 -17.51
CA ASN A 577 26.18 -13.77 -16.88
C ASN A 577 27.15 -13.12 -15.88
N LYS A 578 27.58 -11.87 -16.13
CA LYS A 578 28.43 -11.12 -15.19
C LYS A 578 27.65 -10.71 -13.95
N MET A 579 26.41 -10.26 -14.12
CA MET A 579 25.49 -9.97 -13.01
C MET A 579 25.24 -11.22 -12.15
N LEU A 580 24.97 -12.35 -12.81
CA LEU A 580 24.77 -13.63 -12.13
C LEU A 580 26.04 -14.06 -11.38
N SER A 581 27.22 -13.89 -11.98
CA SER A 581 28.50 -14.20 -11.31
C SER A 581 28.71 -13.34 -10.06
N LEU A 582 28.43 -12.03 -10.12
CA LEU A 582 28.48 -11.16 -8.93
C LEU A 582 27.46 -11.60 -7.87
N PHE A 583 26.24 -11.94 -8.27
CA PHE A 583 25.22 -12.46 -7.37
C PHE A 583 25.66 -13.78 -6.68
N GLN A 584 26.17 -14.73 -7.46
CA GLN A 584 26.66 -16.01 -6.95
C GLN A 584 27.89 -15.85 -6.05
N LYS A 585 28.69 -14.80 -6.26
CA LYS A 585 29.89 -14.51 -5.46
C LYS A 585 29.57 -13.83 -4.14
N PHE A 586 28.68 -12.82 -4.14
CA PHE A 586 28.48 -11.95 -2.97
C PHE A 586 27.17 -12.21 -2.21
N ILE A 587 26.18 -12.85 -2.84
CA ILE A 587 24.86 -13.09 -2.24
C ILE A 587 24.64 -14.57 -1.92
N CYS A 588 24.76 -15.47 -2.90
CA CYS A 588 24.47 -16.90 -2.72
C CYS A 588 25.20 -17.60 -1.56
N PRO A 589 26.47 -17.29 -1.21
CA PRO A 589 27.13 -17.94 -0.08
C PRO A 589 26.43 -17.69 1.26
N TYR A 590 25.81 -16.52 1.41
CA TYR A 590 25.10 -16.11 2.61
C TYR A 590 23.59 -16.37 2.54
N TYR A 591 23.02 -16.27 1.33
CA TYR A 591 21.59 -16.37 1.06
C TYR A 591 21.35 -17.14 -0.25
N PRO A 592 21.42 -18.48 -0.22
CA PRO A 592 21.32 -19.35 -1.39
C PRO A 592 19.87 -19.46 -1.93
N VAL A 593 19.25 -18.32 -2.22
CA VAL A 593 17.87 -18.22 -2.73
C VAL A 593 17.74 -18.69 -4.17
N TYR A 594 18.83 -18.72 -4.94
CA TYR A 594 18.88 -19.13 -6.34
C TYR A 594 20.09 -20.03 -6.60
N SER A 595 19.89 -21.11 -7.36
CA SER A 595 20.88 -22.19 -7.54
C SER A 595 21.18 -22.54 -9.00
N ALA A 596 20.51 -21.94 -9.98
CA ALA A 596 20.73 -22.26 -11.39
C ALA A 596 22.04 -21.65 -11.92
N LEU A 597 22.68 -22.37 -12.85
CA LEU A 597 23.96 -22.01 -13.46
C LEU A 597 23.82 -20.88 -14.49
N ASP A 598 22.63 -20.74 -15.07
CA ASP A 598 22.28 -19.69 -16.02
C ASP A 598 20.96 -19.04 -15.59
N ALA A 599 20.85 -17.74 -15.76
CA ALA A 599 19.65 -16.96 -15.50
C ALA A 599 18.86 -16.63 -16.78
N THR A 600 19.37 -16.93 -17.98
CA THR A 600 18.70 -16.58 -19.26
C THR A 600 17.29 -17.15 -19.38
N SER A 601 17.08 -18.39 -18.91
CA SER A 601 15.77 -19.07 -18.91
C SER A 601 14.85 -18.66 -17.77
N SER A 602 15.34 -17.84 -16.82
CA SER A 602 14.53 -17.39 -15.69
C SER A 602 13.52 -16.32 -16.10
N PRO A 603 12.35 -16.24 -15.41
CA PRO A 603 11.40 -15.17 -15.62
C PRO A 603 12.04 -13.78 -15.45
N SER A 604 11.58 -12.81 -16.26
CA SER A 604 12.12 -11.44 -16.30
C SER A 604 12.24 -10.79 -14.92
N PHE A 605 11.26 -11.01 -14.03
CA PHE A 605 11.25 -10.45 -12.68
C PHE A 605 12.25 -11.11 -11.72
N LEU A 606 12.57 -12.39 -11.93
CA LEU A 606 13.60 -13.09 -11.18
C LEU A 606 14.99 -12.60 -11.62
N LYS A 607 15.21 -12.47 -12.94
CA LYS A 607 16.42 -11.84 -13.50
C LYS A 607 16.63 -10.44 -12.95
N ALA A 608 15.59 -9.61 -12.98
CA ALA A 608 15.62 -8.26 -12.44
C ALA A 608 16.06 -8.22 -10.96
N SER A 609 15.57 -9.17 -10.16
CA SER A 609 15.91 -9.27 -8.73
C SER A 609 17.37 -9.66 -8.50
N ILE A 610 17.89 -10.61 -9.28
CA ILE A 610 19.32 -10.96 -9.32
C ILE A 610 20.15 -9.71 -9.67
N TYR A 611 19.75 -8.98 -10.69
CA TYR A 611 20.44 -7.76 -11.12
C TYR A 611 20.43 -6.68 -10.04
N GLY A 612 19.30 -6.47 -9.37
CA GLY A 612 19.16 -5.45 -8.33
C GLY A 612 20.04 -5.70 -7.11
N LEU A 613 20.20 -6.96 -6.70
CA LEU A 613 21.09 -7.33 -5.59
C LEU A 613 22.57 -7.40 -5.99
N ALA A 614 22.87 -7.70 -7.27
CA ALA A 614 24.23 -7.69 -7.78
C ALA A 614 24.77 -6.29 -8.12
N LEU A 615 23.89 -5.34 -8.48
CA LEU A 615 24.30 -4.01 -8.96
C LEU A 615 25.19 -3.21 -7.98
N PRO A 616 24.97 -3.26 -6.65
CA PRO A 616 25.87 -2.65 -5.68
C PRO A 616 27.32 -3.14 -5.78
N TRP A 617 27.54 -4.37 -6.26
CA TRP A 617 28.84 -5.05 -6.32
C TRP A 617 29.62 -4.84 -7.61
N ARG A 618 29.10 -4.04 -8.54
CA ARG A 618 29.66 -3.78 -9.88
C ARG A 618 31.12 -3.41 -9.96
N SER A 619 31.61 -2.69 -8.96
CA SER A 619 33.01 -2.28 -8.90
C SER A 619 33.94 -3.48 -8.70
N ASN A 620 33.42 -4.67 -8.43
CA ASN A 620 34.22 -5.90 -8.37
C ASN A 620 34.41 -6.58 -9.73
N ASP A 621 33.81 -6.06 -10.80
CA ASP A 621 34.08 -6.47 -12.18
C ASP A 621 34.35 -5.24 -13.06
N PRO A 622 35.62 -4.92 -13.35
CA PRO A 622 36.00 -3.74 -14.11
C PRO A 622 35.56 -3.78 -15.59
N THR A 623 35.06 -4.92 -16.07
CA THR A 623 34.58 -5.09 -17.45
C THR A 623 33.14 -4.64 -17.66
N LEU A 624 32.45 -4.24 -16.59
CA LEU A 624 31.11 -3.67 -16.64
C LEU A 624 31.18 -2.17 -16.96
N PRO A 625 30.33 -1.63 -17.86
CA PRO A 625 30.41 -0.22 -18.24
C PRO A 625 30.08 0.75 -17.10
N TRP A 626 29.47 0.25 -16.03
CA TRP A 626 29.02 0.98 -14.83
C TRP A 626 29.95 0.76 -13.61
N ALA A 627 31.08 0.05 -13.77
CA ALA A 627 32.05 -0.16 -12.71
C ALA A 627 32.63 1.17 -12.19
N GLN A 628 32.61 1.38 -10.87
CA GLN A 628 32.87 2.68 -10.25
C GLN A 628 34.37 2.95 -10.03
N PHE A 629 35.19 2.81 -11.08
CA PHE A 629 36.61 3.20 -11.01
C PHE A 629 36.90 4.41 -11.90
N GLU A 630 37.70 5.34 -11.38
CA GLU A 630 38.23 6.50 -12.10
C GLU A 630 39.28 6.12 -13.17
N THR A 631 39.55 4.83 -13.36
CA THR A 631 40.64 4.34 -14.19
C THR A 631 40.14 3.32 -15.22
N ILE A 632 40.11 3.74 -16.50
CA ILE A 632 40.31 2.96 -17.74
C ILE A 632 39.17 2.98 -18.80
N SER A 633 37.94 3.42 -18.52
CA SER A 633 36.92 3.55 -19.60
C SER A 633 36.45 5.00 -19.82
N VAL A 634 36.60 5.48 -21.06
CA VAL A 634 36.27 6.85 -21.52
C VAL A 634 34.76 7.03 -21.75
N THR A 635 33.96 5.97 -21.66
CA THR A 635 32.50 6.00 -21.77
C THR A 635 31.87 5.74 -20.41
N ARG A 636 31.74 6.79 -19.59
CA ARG A 636 30.97 6.71 -18.32
C ARG A 636 29.48 6.68 -18.65
N LEU A 637 28.88 5.51 -18.58
CA LEU A 637 27.42 5.39 -18.50
C LEU A 637 27.03 5.40 -17.02
N ASP A 638 26.02 6.19 -16.68
CA ASP A 638 25.42 6.13 -15.35
C ASP A 638 24.83 4.73 -15.14
N ALA A 639 25.05 4.14 -13.96
CA ALA A 639 24.47 2.83 -13.65
C ALA A 639 22.92 2.91 -13.72
N PRO A 640 22.25 1.84 -14.17
CA PRO A 640 20.79 1.80 -14.21
C PRO A 640 20.19 2.11 -12.83
N SER A 641 19.07 2.83 -12.82
CA SER A 641 18.43 3.23 -11.56
C SER A 641 17.88 2.02 -10.80
N LEU A 642 18.50 1.68 -9.66
CA LEU A 642 17.99 0.69 -8.72
C LEU A 642 16.52 0.95 -8.35
N SER A 643 16.13 2.22 -8.23
CA SER A 643 14.74 2.57 -7.90
C SER A 643 13.75 2.19 -9.00
N HIS A 644 14.15 2.26 -10.28
CA HIS A 644 13.30 1.80 -11.38
C HIS A 644 13.26 0.26 -11.43
N LEU A 645 14.37 -0.41 -11.17
CA LEU A 645 14.44 -1.86 -11.13
C LEU A 645 13.55 -2.45 -10.01
N TRP A 646 13.61 -1.88 -8.79
CA TRP A 646 12.74 -2.31 -7.69
C TRP A 646 11.25 -2.05 -7.96
N LYS A 647 10.90 -0.97 -8.66
CA LYS A 647 9.52 -0.70 -9.09
C LYS A 647 9.04 -1.73 -10.12
N TYR A 648 9.88 -2.04 -11.10
CA TYR A 648 9.60 -3.08 -12.10
C TYR A 648 9.37 -4.45 -11.42
N ILE A 649 10.27 -4.84 -10.50
CA ILE A 649 10.15 -6.08 -9.73
C ILE A 649 8.83 -6.12 -8.97
N TRP A 650 8.46 -5.05 -8.29
CA TRP A 650 7.20 -4.98 -7.54
C TRP A 650 5.96 -5.12 -8.44
N GLN A 651 5.94 -4.47 -9.60
CA GLN A 651 4.85 -4.59 -10.58
C GLN A 651 4.70 -6.03 -11.08
N CYS A 652 5.82 -6.65 -11.46
CA CYS A 652 5.85 -8.04 -11.89
C CYS A 652 5.40 -8.99 -10.77
N LEU A 653 5.94 -8.81 -9.56
CA LEU A 653 5.62 -9.64 -8.40
C LEU A 653 4.13 -9.58 -8.09
N THR A 654 3.56 -8.37 -7.98
CA THR A 654 2.14 -8.19 -7.65
C THR A 654 1.25 -8.88 -8.68
N ARG A 655 1.62 -8.86 -9.97
CA ARG A 655 0.91 -9.57 -11.03
C ARG A 655 1.01 -11.09 -10.87
N ASP A 656 2.20 -11.58 -10.57
CA ASP A 656 2.50 -13.01 -10.46
C ASP A 656 1.97 -13.65 -9.17
N LEU A 657 1.60 -12.85 -8.16
CA LEU A 657 0.91 -13.33 -6.93
C LEU A 657 -0.42 -14.06 -7.23
N HIS A 658 -1.06 -13.80 -8.36
CA HIS A 658 -2.27 -14.50 -8.78
C HIS A 658 -2.01 -15.93 -9.29
N ALA A 659 -0.76 -16.24 -9.64
CA ALA A 659 -0.35 -17.52 -10.21
C ALA A 659 1.06 -17.89 -9.73
N PRO A 660 1.28 -18.06 -8.41
CA PRO A 660 2.62 -18.11 -7.87
C PRO A 660 3.44 -19.32 -8.35
N SER A 661 4.76 -19.18 -8.30
CA SER A 661 5.81 -20.14 -8.61
C SER A 661 6.95 -20.04 -7.59
N LEU A 662 7.94 -20.93 -7.63
CA LEU A 662 9.14 -20.76 -6.79
C LEU A 662 9.87 -19.46 -7.15
N ALA A 663 9.90 -19.06 -8.42
CA ALA A 663 10.47 -17.79 -8.87
C ALA A 663 9.79 -16.58 -8.22
N THR A 664 8.47 -16.63 -8.00
CA THR A 664 7.70 -15.58 -7.30
C THR A 664 8.19 -15.43 -5.87
N LEU A 665 8.36 -16.56 -5.15
CA LEU A 665 8.84 -16.57 -3.77
C LEU A 665 10.30 -16.11 -3.68
N GLN A 666 11.17 -16.59 -4.57
CA GLN A 666 12.57 -16.17 -4.65
C GLN A 666 12.69 -14.66 -4.85
N THR A 667 11.87 -14.11 -5.75
CA THR A 667 11.80 -12.66 -6.01
C THR A 667 11.30 -11.89 -4.79
N CYS A 668 10.28 -12.41 -4.11
CA CYS A 668 9.77 -11.83 -2.87
C CYS A 668 10.85 -11.76 -1.78
N LEU A 669 11.61 -12.84 -1.60
CA LEU A 669 12.74 -12.93 -0.67
C LEU A 669 13.84 -11.93 -1.02
N MET A 670 14.28 -11.89 -2.28
CA MET A 670 15.30 -10.94 -2.73
C MET A 670 14.87 -9.47 -2.62
N LEU A 671 13.60 -9.16 -2.87
CA LEU A 671 13.07 -7.79 -2.75
C LEU A 671 13.11 -7.26 -1.30
N MET A 672 13.06 -8.13 -0.30
CA MET A 672 13.21 -7.75 1.11
C MET A 672 14.62 -7.27 1.45
N GLU A 673 15.62 -7.81 0.74
CA GLU A 673 17.06 -7.59 0.93
C GLU A 673 17.62 -6.41 0.11
N ARG A 674 16.74 -5.61 -0.50
CA ARG A 674 17.12 -4.36 -1.19
C ARG A 674 17.85 -3.39 -0.25
N GLU A 675 18.77 -2.59 -0.79
CA GLU A 675 19.56 -1.62 -0.02
C GLU A 675 18.68 -0.61 0.74
N LYS A 676 18.75 -0.62 2.08
CA LYS A 676 18.03 0.31 2.99
C LYS A 676 18.93 1.33 3.69
N SER A 677 20.25 1.21 3.53
CA SER A 677 21.28 2.01 4.21
C SER A 677 21.11 3.54 4.05
N LYS A 678 20.48 3.98 2.96
CA LYS A 678 20.24 5.41 2.65
C LYS A 678 19.00 5.99 3.33
N THR A 679 18.19 5.15 3.97
CA THR A 679 16.96 5.57 4.63
C THR A 679 17.16 5.71 6.14
N PHE A 680 16.57 6.75 6.72
CA PHE A 680 16.47 6.90 8.17
C PHE A 680 15.20 6.22 8.71
N ILE A 681 14.80 5.08 8.15
CA ILE A 681 13.59 4.36 8.55
C ILE A 681 13.94 2.87 8.67
N THR A 682 13.86 2.33 9.89
CA THR A 682 14.08 0.90 10.16
C THR A 682 12.82 0.06 9.99
N ASP A 683 11.64 0.67 10.09
CA ASP A 683 10.35 -0.03 10.01
C ASP A 683 9.49 0.58 8.89
N SER A 684 9.30 -0.19 7.82
CA SER A 684 8.29 0.07 6.82
C SER A 684 7.24 -1.04 6.92
N HIS A 685 5.97 -0.64 7.03
CA HIS A 685 4.84 -1.57 6.95
C HIS A 685 4.90 -2.45 5.71
N PHE A 686 5.50 -1.94 4.62
CA PHE A 686 5.74 -2.70 3.40
C PHE A 686 6.57 -3.96 3.64
N ASP A 687 7.66 -3.88 4.39
CA ASP A 687 8.54 -5.03 4.61
C ASP A 687 7.85 -6.10 5.46
N TRP A 688 6.98 -5.70 6.38
CA TRP A 688 6.14 -6.66 7.11
C TRP A 688 5.14 -7.36 6.18
N ASN A 689 4.44 -6.59 5.35
CA ASN A 689 3.50 -7.14 4.36
C ASN A 689 4.20 -8.06 3.35
N LEU A 690 5.47 -7.77 3.02
CA LEU A 690 6.26 -8.60 2.11
C LEU A 690 6.67 -9.92 2.76
N VAL A 691 7.06 -9.92 4.05
CA VAL A 691 7.29 -11.16 4.81
C VAL A 691 6.01 -11.99 4.91
N THR A 692 4.87 -11.38 5.25
CA THR A 692 3.59 -12.11 5.32
C THR A 692 3.22 -12.70 3.97
N THR A 693 3.52 -12.00 2.88
CA THR A 693 3.32 -12.49 1.51
C THR A 693 4.25 -13.68 1.22
N ALA A 694 5.53 -13.61 1.59
CA ALA A 694 6.47 -14.72 1.41
C ALA A 694 6.04 -15.99 2.17
N VAL A 695 5.57 -15.84 3.42
CA VAL A 695 5.03 -16.96 4.20
C VAL A 695 3.76 -17.52 3.55
N SER A 696 2.85 -16.66 3.10
CA SER A 696 1.64 -17.07 2.38
C SER A 696 1.97 -17.82 1.08
N LEU A 697 2.98 -17.35 0.33
CA LEU A 697 3.46 -18.01 -0.88
C LEU A 697 4.08 -19.38 -0.56
N ALA A 698 4.88 -19.49 0.51
CA ALA A 698 5.46 -20.75 0.94
C ALA A 698 4.39 -21.78 1.33
N TYR A 699 3.31 -21.35 2.02
CA TYR A 699 2.17 -22.22 2.30
C TYR A 699 1.40 -22.60 1.02
N THR A 700 1.13 -21.63 0.15
CA THR A 700 0.42 -21.84 -1.12
C THR A 700 1.15 -22.83 -2.01
N LEU A 701 2.48 -22.73 -2.09
CA LEU A 701 3.33 -23.60 -2.91
C LEU A 701 3.67 -24.93 -2.21
N GLY A 702 3.26 -25.13 -0.96
CA GLY A 702 3.46 -26.37 -0.20
C GLY A 702 4.87 -26.58 0.34
N LEU A 703 5.67 -25.53 0.54
CA LEU A 703 7.07 -25.65 1.02
C LEU A 703 7.18 -26.08 2.48
N HIS A 704 6.14 -25.85 3.29
CA HIS A 704 6.03 -26.30 4.68
C HIS A 704 5.85 -27.82 4.83
N ILE A 705 5.61 -28.54 3.72
CA ILE A 705 5.50 -30.00 3.71
C ILE A 705 6.85 -30.61 3.39
N ASN A 706 7.22 -31.68 4.08
CA ASN A 706 8.45 -32.40 3.80
C ASN A 706 8.50 -32.88 2.34
N ALA A 707 9.37 -32.27 1.53
CA ALA A 707 9.49 -32.55 0.10
C ALA A 707 9.96 -33.99 -0.20
N SER A 708 10.62 -34.67 0.75
CA SER A 708 11.00 -36.08 0.62
C SER A 708 9.79 -37.03 0.62
N SER A 709 8.65 -36.59 1.13
CA SER A 709 7.37 -37.32 1.02
C SER A 709 6.69 -37.14 -0.34
N LEU A 710 7.18 -36.21 -1.16
CA LEU A 710 6.61 -35.85 -2.46
C LEU A 710 7.41 -36.50 -3.59
N LYS A 711 6.70 -36.90 -4.66
CA LYS A 711 7.33 -37.42 -5.88
C LYS A 711 7.93 -36.29 -6.72
N LEU A 712 9.10 -35.81 -6.32
CA LEU A 712 9.79 -34.68 -6.94
C LEU A 712 11.23 -35.00 -7.36
N SER A 713 11.73 -34.27 -8.36
CA SER A 713 13.14 -34.33 -8.75
C SER A 713 14.05 -33.93 -7.56
N ARG A 714 15.28 -34.44 -7.54
CA ARG A 714 16.25 -34.12 -6.48
C ARG A 714 16.54 -32.62 -6.39
N GLN A 715 16.68 -31.96 -7.55
CA GLN A 715 16.93 -30.52 -7.64
C GLN A 715 15.78 -29.71 -7.05
N GLU A 716 14.54 -30.05 -7.39
CA GLU A 716 13.37 -29.33 -6.90
C GLU A 716 13.16 -29.54 -5.39
N ARG A 717 13.36 -30.76 -4.88
CA ARG A 717 13.33 -31.03 -3.43
C ARG A 717 14.32 -30.16 -2.67
N SER A 718 15.55 -30.07 -3.17
CA SER A 718 16.62 -29.24 -2.58
C SER A 718 16.25 -27.76 -2.59
N GLN A 719 15.71 -27.25 -3.69
CA GLN A 719 15.29 -25.86 -3.80
C GLN A 719 14.12 -25.52 -2.87
N ARG A 720 13.11 -26.40 -2.77
CA ARG A 720 11.97 -26.21 -1.85
C ARG A 720 12.40 -26.23 -0.39
N TYR A 721 13.27 -27.18 -0.04
CA TYR A 721 13.85 -27.28 1.31
C TYR A 721 14.60 -26.00 1.67
N MET A 722 15.44 -25.49 0.76
CA MET A 722 16.18 -24.27 0.96
C MET A 722 15.27 -23.06 1.16
N LEU A 723 14.31 -22.87 0.24
CA LEU A 723 13.41 -21.73 0.27
C LEU A 723 12.54 -21.72 1.53
N TRP A 724 12.12 -22.89 2.02
CA TRP A 724 11.40 -22.98 3.30
C TRP A 724 12.21 -22.38 4.45
N TRP A 725 13.46 -22.80 4.59
CA TRP A 725 14.31 -22.32 5.68
C TRP A 725 14.72 -20.86 5.51
N LEU A 726 14.89 -20.36 4.28
CA LEU A 726 15.09 -18.93 4.05
C LEU A 726 13.86 -18.11 4.44
N VAL A 727 12.64 -18.58 4.17
CA VAL A 727 11.40 -17.94 4.63
C VAL A 727 11.33 -17.94 6.15
N PHE A 728 11.68 -19.06 6.80
CA PHE A 728 11.74 -19.15 8.26
C PHE A 728 12.73 -18.14 8.86
N ILE A 729 13.97 -18.10 8.36
CA ILE A 729 14.99 -17.12 8.76
C ILE A 729 14.45 -15.70 8.60
N GLN A 730 13.96 -15.36 7.41
CA GLN A 730 13.45 -14.03 7.10
C GLN A 730 12.35 -13.59 8.07
N GLU A 731 11.41 -14.48 8.36
CA GLU A 731 10.29 -14.22 9.25
C GLU A 731 10.77 -13.94 10.68
N LYS A 732 11.57 -14.85 11.26
CA LYS A 732 12.02 -14.75 12.66
C LYS A 732 12.86 -13.50 12.92
N TRP A 733 13.78 -13.17 12.03
CA TRP A 733 14.60 -11.95 12.17
C TRP A 733 13.78 -10.67 11.97
N THR A 734 12.81 -10.68 11.05
CA THR A 734 11.94 -9.52 10.83
C THR A 734 11.02 -9.26 12.02
N ILE A 735 10.40 -10.31 12.59
CA ILE A 735 9.52 -10.13 13.75
C ILE A 735 10.27 -9.72 15.00
N ALA A 736 11.49 -10.24 15.20
CA ALA A 736 12.31 -9.90 16.36
C ALA A 736 12.70 -8.42 16.38
N THR A 737 12.94 -7.84 15.21
CA THR A 737 13.30 -6.42 15.07
C THR A 737 12.10 -5.48 15.07
N LYS A 738 10.90 -5.96 14.73
CA LYS A 738 9.67 -5.15 14.62
C LYS A 738 8.64 -5.37 15.74
N GLY A 739 8.87 -6.34 16.63
CA GLY A 739 7.95 -6.69 17.72
C GLY A 739 6.60 -7.24 17.22
N ARG A 740 6.61 -8.07 16.17
CA ARG A 740 5.40 -8.66 15.57
C ARG A 740 5.20 -10.12 16.05
N PRO A 741 3.96 -10.64 16.07
CA PRO A 741 3.75 -12.05 16.37
C PRO A 741 4.28 -12.93 15.25
N SER A 742 4.75 -14.13 15.60
CA SER A 742 5.20 -15.08 14.60
C SER A 742 4.02 -15.68 13.83
N ILE A 743 4.21 -15.80 12.52
CA ILE A 743 3.26 -16.41 11.59
C ILE A 743 3.51 -17.92 11.53
N ILE A 744 4.79 -18.32 11.48
CA ILE A 744 5.19 -19.72 11.37
C ILE A 744 5.34 -20.32 12.77
N LYS A 745 4.47 -21.29 13.10
CA LYS A 745 4.57 -22.07 14.34
C LYS A 745 5.13 -23.46 14.03
N ASP A 746 5.68 -24.10 15.06
CA ASP A 746 6.30 -25.44 14.94
C ASP A 746 5.30 -26.50 14.43
N ASP A 747 4.03 -26.39 14.81
CA ASP A 747 2.96 -27.30 14.38
C ASP A 747 2.51 -27.10 12.91
N ASP A 748 2.92 -26.00 12.26
CA ASP A 748 2.43 -25.62 10.93
C ASP A 748 3.29 -26.20 9.79
N PHE A 749 4.35 -26.96 10.08
CA PHE A 749 5.23 -27.54 9.06
C PHE A 749 5.78 -28.92 9.44
N SER A 750 6.16 -29.70 8.42
CA SER A 750 6.76 -31.04 8.57
C SER A 750 8.18 -31.14 8.01
N VAL A 751 8.72 -30.04 7.49
CA VAL A 751 10.09 -29.99 6.95
C VAL A 751 11.10 -30.33 8.05
N PRO A 752 11.96 -31.34 7.85
CA PRO A 752 12.91 -31.74 8.87
C PRO A 752 13.92 -30.62 9.13
N ARG A 753 14.19 -30.36 10.41
CA ARG A 753 15.27 -29.45 10.81
C ARG A 753 16.59 -30.02 10.29
N PRO A 754 17.51 -29.19 9.77
CA PRO A 754 18.81 -29.69 9.31
C PRO A 754 19.55 -30.34 10.49
N SER A 755 19.80 -31.64 10.39
CA SER A 755 20.63 -32.39 11.35
C SER A 755 22.10 -32.33 10.92
N SER A 756 23.00 -32.36 11.89
CA SER A 756 24.45 -32.53 11.64
C SER A 756 24.79 -33.90 11.04
N GLU A 757 23.89 -34.87 11.19
CA GLU A 757 24.05 -36.23 10.66
C GLU A 757 23.10 -36.43 9.47
N LYS A 758 23.70 -36.47 8.28
CA LYS A 758 23.14 -36.85 6.98
C LYS A 758 21.90 -36.04 6.56
N MET A 759 22.15 -34.85 6.00
CA MET A 759 21.31 -34.36 4.90
C MET A 759 21.32 -35.45 3.81
N ASP A 760 20.15 -36.02 3.51
CA ASP A 760 20.02 -36.98 2.42
C ASP A 760 20.53 -36.32 1.12
N ASP A 761 21.18 -37.13 0.30
CA ASP A 761 21.89 -36.74 -0.91
C ASP A 761 21.20 -35.56 -1.65
N GLY A 762 21.77 -34.35 -1.55
CA GLY A 762 21.47 -33.21 -2.44
C GLY A 762 20.93 -31.92 -1.82
N GLU A 763 20.79 -31.80 -0.50
CA GLU A 763 20.31 -30.56 0.14
C GLU A 763 21.44 -29.52 0.28
N LEU A 764 21.38 -28.47 -0.53
CA LEU A 764 22.49 -27.52 -0.77
C LEU A 764 22.47 -26.34 0.22
N MET A 765 22.55 -26.58 1.54
CA MET A 765 22.70 -25.49 2.53
C MET A 765 24.15 -25.04 2.62
N THR A 766 24.40 -23.73 2.47
CA THR A 766 25.74 -23.18 2.67
C THR A 766 26.12 -23.26 4.17
N PRO A 767 27.41 -23.42 4.50
CA PRO A 767 27.86 -23.45 5.90
C PRO A 767 27.39 -22.23 6.70
N PHE A 768 27.46 -21.02 6.10
CA PHE A 768 26.91 -19.81 6.71
C PHE A 768 25.41 -19.91 6.99
N CYS A 769 24.59 -20.30 6.00
CA CYS A 769 23.15 -20.36 6.15
C CYS A 769 22.73 -21.41 7.21
N SER A 770 23.45 -22.53 7.28
CA SER A 770 23.26 -23.54 8.33
C SER A 770 23.51 -22.97 9.73
N LYS A 771 24.61 -22.24 9.93
CA LYS A 771 24.90 -21.55 11.21
C LYS A 771 23.86 -20.48 11.53
N LEU A 772 23.45 -19.68 10.55
CA LEU A 772 22.41 -18.66 10.72
C LEU A 772 21.09 -19.30 11.14
N LEU A 773 20.71 -20.42 10.52
CA LEU A 773 19.51 -21.16 10.86
C LEU A 773 19.57 -21.73 12.30
N GLY A 774 20.71 -22.28 12.70
CA GLY A 774 20.95 -22.72 14.08
C GLY A 774 20.69 -21.60 15.10
N LEU A 775 21.24 -20.40 14.86
CA LEU A 775 20.97 -19.23 15.68
C LEU A 775 19.50 -18.79 15.61
N THR A 776 18.86 -18.91 14.44
CA THR A 776 17.45 -18.56 14.24
C THR A 776 16.53 -19.45 15.06
N PHE A 777 16.84 -20.74 15.26
CA PHE A 777 16.06 -21.59 16.18
C PHE A 777 16.17 -21.14 17.63
N ILE A 778 17.36 -20.70 18.07
CA ILE A 778 17.53 -20.12 19.41
C ILE A 778 16.72 -18.83 19.52
N LEU A 779 16.74 -17.97 18.49
CA LEU A 779 15.91 -16.77 18.42
C LEU A 779 14.42 -17.09 18.52
N ASP A 780 13.93 -18.08 17.77
CA ASP A 780 12.53 -18.52 17.84
C ASP A 780 12.14 -18.96 19.26
N GLU A 781 13.02 -19.70 19.94
CA GLU A 781 12.83 -20.11 21.34
C GLU A 781 12.77 -18.91 22.30
N ILE A 782 13.60 -17.88 22.09
CA ILE A 782 13.57 -16.60 22.84
C ILE A 782 12.21 -15.90 22.60
N LEU A 783 11.79 -15.78 21.34
CA LEU A 783 10.57 -15.08 20.96
C LEU A 783 9.32 -15.74 21.57
N GLN A 784 9.24 -17.07 21.50
CA GLN A 784 8.13 -17.83 22.08
C GLN A 784 8.16 -17.83 23.62
N SER A 785 9.35 -17.77 24.23
CA SER A 785 9.49 -17.75 25.68
C SER A 785 9.10 -16.40 26.30
N PHE A 786 9.45 -15.29 25.65
CA PHE A 786 9.39 -13.96 26.27
C PHE A 786 8.62 -12.90 25.47
N MET A 787 8.67 -12.93 24.14
CA MET A 787 8.30 -11.77 23.30
C MET A 787 6.87 -11.82 22.74
N THR A 788 6.10 -12.88 23.03
CA THR A 788 4.66 -12.88 22.72
C THR A 788 3.92 -11.93 23.68
N VAL A 789 2.82 -11.33 23.24
CA VAL A 789 2.02 -10.38 24.05
C VAL A 789 1.67 -10.97 25.42
N LYS A 790 1.26 -12.24 25.47
CA LYS A 790 0.91 -12.93 26.71
C LYS A 790 2.13 -13.19 27.60
N LYS A 791 3.25 -13.63 27.02
CA LYS A 791 4.47 -13.92 27.80
C LYS A 791 5.09 -12.63 28.33
N ALA A 792 5.14 -11.57 27.52
CA ALA A 792 5.68 -10.28 27.90
C ALA A 792 4.94 -9.67 29.12
N ALA A 793 3.61 -9.81 29.17
CA ALA A 793 2.79 -9.36 30.31
C ALA A 793 3.03 -10.17 31.60
N LEU A 794 3.53 -11.41 31.47
CA LEU A 794 3.76 -12.33 32.59
C LEU A 794 5.22 -12.35 33.07
N ILE A 795 6.15 -11.63 32.40
CA ILE A 795 7.58 -11.65 32.70
C ILE A 795 7.87 -11.39 34.19
N SER A 796 7.31 -10.31 34.73
CA SER A 796 7.56 -9.89 36.12
C SER A 796 6.74 -10.70 37.13
N ILE A 797 5.63 -11.31 36.70
CA ILE A 797 4.75 -12.16 37.52
C ILE A 797 5.38 -13.54 37.72
N ASN A 798 5.86 -14.17 36.64
CA ASN A 798 6.45 -15.52 36.66
C ASN A 798 7.99 -15.47 36.76
N ARG A 799 8.51 -14.57 37.58
CA ARG A 799 9.93 -14.19 37.62
C ARG A 799 10.90 -15.38 37.69
N SER A 800 10.68 -16.31 38.62
CA SER A 800 11.59 -17.45 38.82
C SER A 800 11.68 -18.33 37.57
N ASN A 801 10.56 -18.54 36.88
CA ASN A 801 10.52 -19.29 35.62
C ASN A 801 11.22 -18.49 34.51
N THR A 802 10.95 -17.19 34.40
CA THR A 802 11.61 -16.29 33.44
C THR A 802 13.13 -16.34 33.60
N ILE A 803 13.65 -16.23 34.82
CA ILE A 803 15.10 -16.27 35.10
C ILE A 803 15.69 -17.63 34.73
N ALA A 804 15.06 -18.74 35.14
CA ALA A 804 15.53 -20.08 34.81
C ALA A 804 15.56 -20.33 33.29
N ARG A 805 14.53 -19.86 32.59
CA ARG A 805 14.43 -19.97 31.13
C ARG A 805 15.48 -19.11 30.43
N ALA A 806 15.71 -17.89 30.92
CA ALA A 806 16.73 -16.99 30.40
C ALA A 806 18.14 -17.60 30.57
N ALA A 807 18.45 -18.20 31.72
CA ALA A 807 19.71 -18.87 31.96
C ALA A 807 19.96 -20.03 30.97
N SER A 808 18.95 -20.87 30.73
CA SER A 808 19.03 -21.95 29.74
C SER A 808 19.28 -21.44 28.31
N LEU A 809 18.67 -20.31 27.93
CA LEU A 809 18.87 -19.69 26.62
C LEU A 809 20.25 -19.05 26.49
N THR A 810 20.76 -18.41 27.56
CA THR A 810 22.12 -17.88 27.62
C THR A 810 23.17 -18.98 27.42
N GLU A 811 22.97 -20.15 28.04
CA GLU A 811 23.87 -21.31 27.85
C GLU A 811 23.88 -21.80 26.39
N LYS A 812 22.71 -21.88 25.75
CA LYS A 812 22.60 -22.23 24.32
C LYS A 812 23.31 -21.22 23.43
N LEU A 813 23.14 -19.92 23.70
CA LEU A 813 23.82 -18.87 22.96
C LEU A 813 25.34 -18.91 23.16
N GLN A 814 25.82 -19.21 24.36
CA GLN A 814 27.25 -19.38 24.61
C GLN A 814 27.82 -20.58 23.86
N SER A 815 27.13 -21.73 23.92
CA SER A 815 27.52 -22.94 23.18
C SER A 815 27.60 -22.69 21.67
N PHE A 816 26.63 -21.94 21.11
CA PHE A 816 26.67 -21.53 19.71
C PHE A 816 27.88 -20.64 19.40
N HIS A 817 28.21 -19.68 20.27
CA HIS A 817 29.35 -18.78 20.10
C HIS A 817 30.69 -19.53 20.14
N ASP A 818 30.85 -20.47 21.08
CA ASP A 818 32.06 -21.27 21.22
C ASP A 818 32.31 -22.12 19.96
N GLN A 819 31.26 -22.73 19.39
CA GLN A 819 31.32 -23.45 18.11
C GLN A 819 31.70 -22.51 16.95
N LEU A 820 31.18 -21.29 16.96
CA LEU A 820 31.48 -20.29 15.93
C LEU A 820 32.96 -19.85 15.98
N GLN A 821 33.52 -19.64 17.18
CA GLN A 821 34.93 -19.30 17.36
C GLN A 821 35.87 -20.43 16.92
N GLN A 822 35.60 -21.68 17.33
CA GLN A 822 36.41 -22.84 16.91
C GLN A 822 36.44 -23.03 15.39
N SER A 823 35.33 -22.71 14.70
CA SER A 823 35.28 -22.78 13.24
C SER A 823 36.10 -21.69 12.53
N SER A 824 36.41 -20.59 13.21
CA SER A 824 37.15 -19.45 12.66
C SER A 824 38.67 -19.60 12.75
N GLU A 825 39.19 -20.46 13.63
CA GLU A 825 40.63 -20.61 13.87
C GLU A 825 41.33 -21.57 12.88
N ASN A 826 40.57 -22.41 12.16
CA ASN A 826 41.10 -23.45 11.27
C ASN A 826 41.34 -23.01 9.81
N ILE A 827 41.41 -21.71 9.53
CA ILE A 827 41.54 -21.18 8.16
C ILE A 827 43.01 -20.78 7.89
N GLU A 828 43.77 -21.67 7.24
CA GLU A 828 45.10 -21.35 6.70
C GLU A 828 44.96 -20.46 5.45
N ILE A 829 45.56 -19.28 5.48
CA ILE A 829 45.56 -18.33 4.36
C ILE A 829 46.69 -18.72 3.37
N GLY A 830 46.33 -19.44 2.30
CA GLY A 830 47.24 -19.74 1.18
C GLY A 830 47.42 -18.53 0.25
N ILE A 831 48.66 -18.08 0.06
CA ILE A 831 49.03 -16.84 -0.66
C ILE A 831 48.85 -16.92 -2.20
N HIS A 832 48.39 -18.04 -2.76
CA HIS A 832 48.46 -18.29 -4.21
C HIS A 832 47.14 -18.30 -5.01
N GLU A 833 45.99 -18.01 -4.42
CA GLU A 833 44.74 -17.81 -5.17
C GLU A 833 44.16 -16.42 -4.92
N ALA A 834 43.87 -15.70 -6.00
CA ALA A 834 43.38 -14.33 -5.94
C ALA A 834 41.98 -14.27 -5.28
N LEU A 835 41.94 -13.60 -4.13
CA LEU A 835 40.80 -13.22 -3.27
C LEU A 835 40.24 -14.33 -2.35
N PRO A 836 40.18 -14.10 -1.03
CA PRO A 836 39.82 -15.15 -0.08
C PRO A 836 38.33 -15.50 -0.17
N SER A 837 38.09 -16.79 -0.36
CA SER A 837 36.83 -17.51 -0.21
C SER A 837 36.38 -17.67 1.25
N THR A 838 36.78 -16.76 2.15
CA THR A 838 36.44 -16.84 3.57
C THR A 838 35.08 -16.20 3.82
N GLU A 839 34.06 -17.03 4.07
CA GLU A 839 32.75 -16.58 4.53
C GLU A 839 32.89 -15.62 5.72
N SER A 840 32.40 -14.39 5.58
CA SER A 840 32.31 -13.44 6.68
C SER A 840 31.35 -13.96 7.76
N ILE A 841 31.80 -13.92 9.01
CA ILE A 841 30.97 -14.28 10.17
C ILE A 841 30.42 -13.06 10.92
N GLY A 842 30.67 -11.84 10.43
CA GLY A 842 30.26 -10.60 11.07
C GLY A 842 28.76 -10.50 11.35
N VAL A 843 27.92 -10.90 10.38
CA VAL A 843 26.45 -10.92 10.56
C VAL A 843 26.04 -11.88 11.68
N LEU A 844 26.65 -13.06 11.78
CA LEU A 844 26.36 -14.04 12.83
C LEU A 844 26.73 -13.49 14.21
N ARG A 845 27.88 -12.80 14.32
CA ARG A 845 28.33 -12.18 15.59
C ARG A 845 27.35 -11.11 16.06
N VAL A 846 26.94 -10.19 15.20
CA VAL A 846 25.97 -9.13 15.56
C VAL A 846 24.58 -9.70 15.82
N SER A 847 24.18 -10.72 15.08
CA SER A 847 22.92 -11.45 15.30
C SER A 847 22.89 -12.19 16.63
N TRP A 848 24.03 -12.75 17.04
CA TRP A 848 24.21 -13.37 18.34
C TRP A 848 24.13 -12.33 19.47
N ILE A 849 24.80 -11.17 19.31
CA ILE A 849 24.69 -10.04 20.24
C ILE A 849 23.23 -9.64 20.43
N PHE A 850 22.50 -9.49 19.32
CA PHE A 850 21.10 -9.11 19.35
C PHE A 850 20.24 -10.11 20.16
N CYS A 851 20.46 -11.41 20.02
CA CYS A 851 19.74 -12.43 20.80
C CYS A 851 20.02 -12.30 22.31
N HIS A 852 21.27 -12.07 22.70
CA HIS A 852 21.61 -11.80 24.11
C HIS A 852 20.98 -10.52 24.64
N ILE A 853 20.93 -9.45 23.84
CA ILE A 853 20.25 -8.20 24.22
C ILE A 853 18.77 -8.47 24.53
N LEU A 854 18.08 -9.28 23.73
CA LEU A 854 16.70 -9.66 24.00
C LEU A 854 16.53 -10.39 25.35
N VAL A 855 17.47 -11.27 25.69
CA VAL A 855 17.50 -11.98 26.99
C VAL A 855 17.77 -11.00 28.14
N HIS A 856 18.77 -10.12 28.03
CA HIS A 856 19.07 -9.13 29.06
C HIS A 856 17.92 -8.14 29.27
N ARG A 857 17.25 -7.68 28.20
CA ARG A 857 16.04 -6.82 28.31
C ARG A 857 14.93 -7.54 29.09
N THR A 858 14.75 -8.83 28.85
CA THR A 858 13.77 -9.66 29.57
C THR A 858 14.13 -9.77 31.04
N LEU A 859 15.40 -10.02 31.36
CA LEU A 859 15.87 -10.11 32.75
C LEU A 859 15.70 -8.78 33.49
N ILE A 860 16.08 -7.66 32.88
CA ILE A 860 15.88 -6.31 33.44
C ILE A 860 14.39 -6.09 33.75
N GLN A 861 13.49 -6.40 32.82
CA GLN A 861 12.04 -6.27 33.04
C GLN A 861 11.53 -7.20 34.17
N ALA A 862 12.10 -8.40 34.30
CA ALA A 862 11.70 -9.35 35.33
C ALA A 862 12.11 -8.92 36.74
N THR A 863 13.27 -8.24 36.88
CA THR A 863 13.90 -7.95 38.17
C THR A 863 13.90 -6.49 38.58
N LEU A 864 13.49 -5.54 37.74
CA LEU A 864 13.58 -4.09 37.98
C LEU A 864 13.13 -3.64 39.40
N HIS A 865 12.05 -4.20 39.91
CA HIS A 865 11.45 -3.84 41.20
C HIS A 865 11.79 -4.83 42.32
N THR A 866 12.99 -5.43 42.27
CA THR A 866 13.35 -6.57 43.12
C THR A 866 14.77 -6.45 43.66
N PRO A 867 15.10 -7.07 44.80
CA PRO A 867 16.47 -7.03 45.35
C PRO A 867 17.52 -7.61 44.38
N ASP A 868 17.13 -8.56 43.54
CA ASP A 868 18.03 -9.24 42.57
C ASP A 868 18.39 -8.34 41.36
N PHE A 869 17.80 -7.14 41.27
CA PHE A 869 18.05 -6.21 40.18
C PHE A 869 19.52 -5.83 40.04
N HIS A 870 20.21 -5.58 41.16
CA HIS A 870 21.63 -5.18 41.14
C HIS A 870 22.51 -6.24 40.45
N GLN A 871 22.27 -7.52 40.73
CA GLN A 871 22.98 -8.62 40.07
C GLN A 871 22.67 -8.67 38.57
N THR A 872 21.39 -8.49 38.21
CA THR A 872 20.95 -8.45 36.81
C THR A 872 21.60 -7.29 36.04
N PHE A 873 21.62 -6.11 36.65
CA PHE A 873 22.22 -4.91 36.08
C PHE A 873 23.74 -5.08 35.88
N ASN A 874 24.45 -5.60 36.88
CA ASN A 874 25.89 -5.84 36.76
C ASN A 874 26.22 -6.83 35.65
N SER A 875 25.46 -7.92 35.52
CA SER A 875 25.61 -8.87 34.40
C SER A 875 25.36 -8.20 33.04
N ALA A 876 24.37 -7.31 32.94
CA ALA A 876 24.10 -6.55 31.72
C ALA A 876 25.23 -5.55 31.39
N VAL A 877 25.84 -4.95 32.40
CA VAL A 877 27.01 -4.07 32.27
C VAL A 877 28.25 -4.84 31.83
N GLU A 878 28.53 -6.01 32.40
CA GLU A 878 29.62 -6.89 31.97
C GLU A 878 29.47 -7.30 30.50
N TYR A 879 28.22 -7.51 30.06
CA TYR A 879 27.93 -7.83 28.66
C TYR A 879 28.29 -6.71 27.69
N ILE A 880 28.35 -5.44 28.11
CA ILE A 880 28.82 -4.33 27.27
C ILE A 880 30.24 -4.60 26.76
N SER A 881 31.14 -5.06 27.63
CA SER A 881 32.52 -5.36 27.24
C SER A 881 32.58 -6.49 26.20
N VAL A 882 31.65 -7.45 26.27
CA VAL A 882 31.52 -8.51 25.26
C VAL A 882 31.07 -7.92 23.92
N ILE A 883 30.06 -7.04 23.93
CA ILE A 883 29.60 -6.33 22.72
C ILE A 883 30.76 -5.56 22.08
N GLU A 884 31.49 -4.77 22.86
CA GLU A 884 32.61 -3.97 22.34
C GLU A 884 33.71 -4.86 21.75
N LYS A 885 34.08 -5.94 22.44
CA LYS A 885 35.08 -6.90 21.97
C LYS A 885 34.67 -7.54 20.63
N GLU A 886 33.40 -7.90 20.49
CA GLU A 886 32.90 -8.50 19.25
C GLU A 886 32.79 -7.49 18.10
N LEU A 887 32.35 -6.26 18.37
CA LEU A 887 32.30 -5.19 17.36
C LEU A 887 33.70 -4.76 16.89
N GLN A 888 34.71 -4.80 17.77
CA GLN A 888 36.09 -4.48 17.41
C GLN A 888 36.72 -5.53 16.49
N GLN A 889 36.27 -6.79 16.55
CA GLN A 889 36.75 -7.87 15.69
C GLN A 889 36.21 -7.79 14.25
N LEU A 890 35.21 -6.93 13.98
CA LEU A 890 34.64 -6.78 12.63
C LEU A 890 35.65 -6.13 11.66
N ASN A 891 36.10 -6.91 10.69
CA ASN A 891 37.05 -6.51 9.66
C ASN A 891 36.34 -5.87 8.44
N ILE A 892 37.11 -5.49 7.41
CA ILE A 892 36.56 -4.83 6.21
C ILE A 892 35.62 -5.76 5.43
N LEU A 893 35.94 -7.04 5.31
CA LEU A 893 35.10 -8.03 4.63
C LEU A 893 33.78 -8.25 5.39
N ASP A 894 33.80 -8.14 6.73
CA ASP A 894 32.56 -8.18 7.52
C ASP A 894 31.66 -6.98 7.27
N MET A 895 32.23 -5.80 7.04
CA MET A 895 31.43 -4.59 6.79
C MET A 895 30.61 -4.71 5.49
N GLU A 896 31.08 -5.53 4.54
CA GLU A 896 30.42 -5.81 3.28
C GLU A 896 29.27 -6.82 3.41
N SER A 897 29.22 -7.64 4.47
CA SER A 897 28.18 -8.67 4.63
C SER A 897 26.87 -8.20 5.28
N PHE A 898 26.82 -6.98 5.84
CA PHE A 898 25.64 -6.41 6.52
C PHE A 898 24.58 -5.82 5.57
N TRP A 899 24.31 -6.48 4.46
CA TRP A 899 23.23 -6.09 3.54
C TRP A 899 21.87 -6.68 3.94
N PHE A 900 21.83 -7.60 4.92
CA PHE A 900 20.59 -8.18 5.41
C PHE A 900 19.61 -7.12 5.94
N SER A 901 18.34 -7.32 5.65
CA SER A 901 17.26 -6.37 5.94
C SER A 901 17.06 -6.03 7.42
N TRP A 902 17.52 -6.90 8.33
CA TRP A 902 17.48 -6.71 9.78
C TRP A 902 18.76 -6.13 10.39
N SER A 903 19.88 -6.07 9.66
CA SER A 903 21.18 -5.67 10.22
C SER A 903 21.16 -4.26 10.83
N GLN A 904 20.53 -3.30 10.14
CA GLN A 904 20.41 -1.92 10.65
C GLN A 904 19.66 -1.87 12.00
N ALA A 905 18.61 -2.67 12.16
CA ALA A 905 17.84 -2.74 13.40
C ALA A 905 18.62 -3.40 14.54
N GLN A 906 19.49 -4.38 14.25
CA GLN A 906 20.35 -5.00 15.25
C GLN A 906 21.39 -4.01 15.81
N PHE A 907 22.04 -3.21 14.96
CA PHE A 907 22.92 -2.14 15.45
C PHE A 907 22.16 -1.10 16.29
N ASN A 908 20.93 -0.77 15.89
CA ASN A 908 20.08 0.12 16.68
C ASN A 908 19.71 -0.49 18.05
N ALA A 909 19.46 -1.80 18.12
CA ALA A 909 19.18 -2.48 19.39
C ALA A 909 20.35 -2.41 20.38
N ILE A 910 21.60 -2.41 19.89
CA ILE A 910 22.79 -2.17 20.73
C ILE A 910 22.74 -0.76 21.33
N SER A 911 22.49 0.26 20.50
CA SER A 911 22.35 1.64 20.95
C SER A 911 21.21 1.82 21.97
N GLU A 912 20.04 1.24 21.71
CA GLU A 912 18.90 1.27 22.64
C GLU A 912 19.18 0.54 23.95
N PHE A 913 19.93 -0.56 23.91
CA PHE A 913 20.30 -1.31 25.10
C PHE A 913 21.22 -0.50 26.02
N LEU A 914 22.20 0.22 25.46
CA LEU A 914 23.07 1.11 26.24
C LEU A 914 22.29 2.27 26.87
N VAL A 915 21.33 2.85 26.14
CA VAL A 915 20.42 3.87 26.68
C VAL A 915 19.53 3.29 27.79
N LEU A 916 18.99 2.08 27.60
CA LEU A 916 18.21 1.39 28.64
C LEU A 916 19.01 1.28 29.94
N LEU A 917 20.27 0.86 29.86
CA LEU A 917 21.16 0.77 31.04
C LEU A 917 21.42 2.12 31.70
N CYS A 918 21.50 3.22 30.93
CA CYS A 918 21.58 4.56 31.51
C CYS A 918 20.32 4.89 32.32
N VAL A 919 19.14 4.55 31.78
CA VAL A 919 17.84 4.86 32.39
C VAL A 919 17.58 4.02 33.65
N VAL A 920 17.94 2.74 33.62
CA VAL A 920 17.66 1.79 34.72
C VAL A 920 18.80 1.66 35.72
N ALA A 921 19.85 2.47 35.62
CA ALA A 921 20.98 2.41 36.55
C ALA A 921 20.53 2.66 38.00
N PRO A 922 20.89 1.79 38.97
CA PRO A 922 20.41 1.91 40.35
C PRO A 922 21.26 2.86 41.21
N SER A 923 22.37 3.38 40.67
CA SER A 923 23.18 4.43 41.33
C SER A 923 23.72 5.41 40.30
N GLU A 924 24.06 6.62 40.76
CA GLU A 924 24.62 7.66 39.90
C GLU A 924 25.97 7.26 39.28
N SER A 925 26.81 6.55 40.03
CA SER A 925 28.09 6.03 39.54
C SER A 925 27.90 5.01 38.41
N GLN A 926 26.92 4.11 38.54
CA GLN A 926 26.58 3.14 37.49
C GLN A 926 25.95 3.82 36.27
N MET A 927 25.17 4.88 36.46
CA MET A 927 24.64 5.68 35.35
C MET A 927 25.77 6.36 34.57
N GLN A 928 26.75 6.93 35.27
CA GLN A 928 27.93 7.54 34.65
C GLN A 928 28.74 6.51 33.86
N PHE A 929 28.91 5.29 34.39
CA PHE A 929 29.55 4.19 33.67
C PHE A 929 28.79 3.82 32.38
N ALA A 930 27.47 3.61 32.47
CA ALA A 930 26.64 3.29 31.31
C ALA A 930 26.68 4.40 30.24
N ARG A 931 26.69 5.67 30.66
CA ARG A 931 26.86 6.83 29.76
C ARG A 931 28.24 6.85 29.08
N ALA A 932 29.30 6.48 29.79
CA ALA A 932 30.64 6.38 29.21
C ALA A 932 30.68 5.30 28.13
N ALA A 933 30.11 4.12 28.38
CA ALA A 933 29.98 3.06 27.38
C ALA A 933 29.14 3.50 26.16
N ALA A 934 28.00 4.16 26.38
CA ALA A 934 27.20 4.73 25.29
C ALA A 934 28.01 5.73 24.45
N SER A 935 28.87 6.54 25.08
CA SER A 935 29.75 7.49 24.40
C SER A 935 30.85 6.82 23.58
N ILE A 936 31.44 5.72 24.08
CA ILE A 936 32.42 4.90 23.33
C ILE A 936 31.75 4.28 22.10
N HIS A 937 30.60 3.66 22.27
CA HIS A 937 29.83 3.08 21.17
C HIS A 937 29.43 4.13 20.13
N ARG A 938 28.98 5.31 20.60
CA ARG A 938 28.70 6.47 19.74
C ARG A 938 29.91 6.86 18.90
N HIS A 939 31.09 6.93 19.51
CA HIS A 939 32.32 7.25 18.78
C HIS A 939 32.64 6.18 17.74
N TRP A 940 32.52 4.89 18.08
CA TRP A 940 32.71 3.77 17.16
C TRP A 940 31.77 3.87 15.94
N LEU A 941 30.48 4.14 16.17
CA LEU A 941 29.49 4.33 15.11
C LEU A 941 29.85 5.54 14.23
N TRP A 942 30.22 6.67 14.84
CA TRP A 942 30.58 7.89 14.12
C TRP A 942 31.76 7.69 13.18
N VAL A 943 32.86 7.10 13.66
CA VAL A 943 34.06 6.84 12.86
C VAL A 943 33.73 5.98 11.63
N ARG A 944 32.89 4.95 11.80
CA ARG A 944 32.56 4.01 10.72
C ARG A 944 31.41 4.45 9.81
N SER A 945 30.50 5.33 10.26
CA SER A 945 29.28 5.74 9.52
C SER A 945 29.51 6.37 8.14
N LYS A 946 30.74 6.78 7.84
CA LYS A 946 31.14 7.34 6.54
C LYS A 946 31.29 6.26 5.46
N SER A 947 31.89 5.12 5.82
CA SER A 947 32.12 3.97 4.91
C SER A 947 31.13 2.82 5.14
N PHE A 948 30.49 2.78 6.30
CA PHE A 948 29.56 1.74 6.71
C PHE A 948 28.15 2.34 6.89
N GLY A 949 27.38 2.39 5.80
CA GLY A 949 26.08 3.06 5.79
C GLY A 949 25.06 2.48 6.78
N VAL A 950 25.18 1.20 7.11
CA VAL A 950 24.28 0.48 8.04
C VAL A 950 24.29 1.10 9.45
N SER A 951 25.43 1.60 9.92
CA SER A 951 25.56 2.16 11.28
C SER A 951 25.03 3.59 11.43
N ARG A 952 24.79 4.30 10.33
CA ARG A 952 24.44 5.73 10.35
C ARG A 952 23.14 6.00 11.11
N MET A 953 22.14 5.14 10.97
CA MET A 953 20.88 5.25 11.69
C MET A 953 21.08 5.13 13.21
N SER A 954 21.78 4.07 13.64
CA SER A 954 22.03 3.79 15.06
C SER A 954 22.75 4.96 15.73
N MET A 955 23.69 5.61 15.02
CA MET A 955 24.36 6.82 15.49
C MET A 955 23.37 7.97 15.75
N VAL A 956 22.50 8.27 14.78
CA VAL A 956 21.53 9.38 14.91
C VAL A 956 20.52 9.11 16.03
N ARG A 957 20.05 7.87 16.17
CA ARG A 957 19.12 7.49 17.24
C ARG A 957 19.76 7.55 18.62
N LEU A 958 21.00 7.07 18.75
CA LEU A 958 21.74 7.15 20.00
C LEU A 958 21.90 8.60 20.47
N ASP A 959 22.28 9.51 19.57
CA ASP A 959 22.42 10.94 19.87
C ASP A 959 21.09 11.54 20.34
N SER A 960 20.00 11.21 19.65
CA SER A 960 18.67 11.69 20.02
C SER A 960 18.19 11.17 21.37
N LEU A 961 18.49 9.92 21.71
CA LEU A 961 18.06 9.31 22.97
C LEU A 961 18.88 9.82 24.16
N LEU A 962 20.20 9.97 24.00
CA LEU A 962 21.05 10.58 25.02
C LEU A 962 20.64 12.03 25.31
N ALA A 963 20.36 12.82 24.25
CA ALA A 963 19.86 14.18 24.40
C ALA A 963 18.51 14.23 25.15
N ALA A 964 17.62 13.24 24.95
CA ALA A 964 16.36 13.17 25.69
C ALA A 964 16.54 12.91 27.19
N ILE A 965 17.57 12.14 27.58
CA ILE A 965 17.94 11.98 28.99
C ILE A 965 18.48 13.31 29.55
N ASP A 966 19.36 13.98 28.82
CA ASP A 966 20.02 15.21 29.27
C ASP A 966 19.02 16.39 29.37
N ASP A 967 18.06 16.46 28.46
CA ASP A 967 16.97 17.44 28.46
C ASP A 967 15.89 17.16 29.53
N GLY A 968 16.00 16.07 30.30
CA GLY A 968 14.99 15.65 31.27
C GLY A 968 13.67 15.17 30.65
N LYS A 969 13.65 14.86 29.36
CA LYS A 969 12.47 14.31 28.64
C LYS A 969 12.29 12.81 28.89
N MET A 970 13.30 12.14 29.43
CA MET A 970 13.27 10.72 29.81
C MET A 970 13.67 10.56 31.28
N GLU A 971 12.71 10.15 32.11
CA GLU A 971 12.94 9.91 33.53
C GLU A 971 13.75 8.62 33.76
N THR A 972 14.70 8.70 34.66
CA THR A 972 15.54 7.59 35.12
C THR A 972 14.96 6.94 36.37
N VAL A 973 15.38 5.70 36.68
CA VAL A 973 15.04 5.02 37.94
C VAL A 973 15.43 5.87 39.15
N LEU A 974 16.60 6.53 39.10
CA LEU A 974 17.06 7.44 40.16
C LEU A 974 16.11 8.62 40.38
N THR A 975 15.59 9.22 39.29
CA THR A 975 14.64 10.33 39.39
C THR A 975 13.24 9.89 39.82
N ARG A 976 12.88 8.61 39.62
CA ARG A 976 11.57 8.05 40.01
C ARG A 976 11.53 7.50 41.43
N GLY A 977 12.68 7.28 42.07
CA GLY A 977 12.76 6.66 43.40
C GLY A 977 12.26 5.21 43.44
N ILE A 978 12.46 4.48 42.33
CA ILE A 978 12.05 3.07 42.16
C ILE A 978 13.03 2.12 42.85
#